data_AF-A0A1H6RNQ8-F1
#
_entry.id   AF-A0A1H6RNQ8-F1
#
_cell.length_a   1.000
_cell.length_b   1.000
_cell.length_c   1.000
_cell.angle_alpha   90.00
_cell.angle_beta   90.00
_cell.angle_gamma   90.00
#
_symmetry.space_group_name_H-M   'P 1'
#
loop_
_entity.id
_entity.type
_entity.pdbx_description
1 polymer ?
#
loop_
_entity_poly.entity_id
_entity_poly.type
_entity_poly.pdbx_seq_one_letter_code
_entity_poly.pdbx_strand_id
1 'polypeptide(L)'
;MRPILSVLSFCLLLFSVSVAQTPVITRGPYLQMAYSQKLNEFAANASVTVRWRTNVATVGRVVYSAEPEYELLGQGSPIVEEAAATTEHKITLSGLKADQQYRYYIGATVVSQLPVILEKSPDHVFRTPPLPGTKKKTKMWILGDFGYSAPFPAAPNRQDSVIDAWKDFMAVNQTGPMDLWLWLGDNAYEQGKEEQYQEHIFNKTKSRYDFMFRQTPFYATPGNHDYYDGTVDVPTLNQTRANKNIHYYSVVENFTNGEGGGEPSATEAYYSFDYGNIHFISLDTYGFEKLGDDPSKILIPTSVQAQWLKRDLARANANPATNWVIVFTHMPPFTGGSHNSDAESDLIQIRNNLVPILDAYKVDLVIAGHSHGYERSRLMRDHFTTSTNFVMATHNPAVGSNAQGNGRYDGTANSCFYYKNSAAAKNEGIVYVVNGAGGRALEEVVGSNRRNPELAARLMASSHFFVGGSMYLEVEGKRLTAKYISAKKQVLDQFTIFKDLDGFTVPETDDVTRTAICECTDAQPGSDNFTHYVDNKGNLLLSINKHDLNIGKAGVTPFDVKLGGKPGRTEVGALGPATNYVRSDRPRSFSSNWRVMNRYWSVKPNPELTGKQQVTVRHYYTDSDLTHLRFNDGAYEHIGHFSLRFFKINSLTTNYNLDPRNGVHNTIKAAADFNKDGIWLYDVKQTDVTDQQPTPLEYKWRYGFNQPEVFFYPAQSFPFYSGEFVVGRLNGGGGIGGQVYNQNPRGSVVVLHAGSNWRFFARGTVPPDNGIFNWKGGQDPDELNVEDPPNYDDEGNWPTGPAPFGYSPNREDGEKMLIPACQAELDCYEYRGRNSTLREGCLTTPCATRWTTTYFRNSFRMSSQHMAYHKSVIINYKRDDGIVIYINGKQLAPGDPNITANPVLFSTFAGNANPEYPWQTIVVPNDGNFFRLGRNTIAVELHQTSATSSDLYFDMDITLSPDVLTVPARVAAMRDVQRVTPEFVLYPNPADQDRVIFDTPLEYETMRITDSKGVVRRYLSTPGTLKELDISGLPAGIFILSSEHKGKVRHYKVIKR
;
A
#
# COMPACT_ATOMS: atom_id res chain seq x y z
N MET A 1 33.20 92.05 -34.89
CA MET A 1 32.23 90.93 -34.82
C MET A 1 32.81 89.69 -34.12
N ARG A 2 33.29 89.80 -32.87
CA ARG A 2 33.80 88.64 -32.09
C ARG A 2 33.09 88.29 -30.75
N PRO A 3 32.15 89.07 -30.17
CA PRO A 3 31.49 88.64 -28.92
C PRO A 3 30.21 87.80 -29.11
N ILE A 4 29.65 87.70 -30.32
CA ILE A 4 28.31 87.12 -30.54
C ILE A 4 28.32 85.57 -30.60
N LEU A 5 29.41 84.94 -31.08
CA LEU A 5 29.48 83.47 -31.13
C LEU A 5 29.65 82.82 -29.74
N SER A 6 30.29 83.50 -28.79
CA SER A 6 30.53 82.92 -27.45
C SER A 6 29.26 82.80 -26.60
N VAL A 7 28.29 83.70 -26.78
CA VAL A 7 27.02 83.67 -26.03
C VAL A 7 26.07 82.61 -26.60
N LEU A 8 26.04 82.42 -27.93
CA LEU A 8 25.23 81.34 -28.53
C LEU A 8 25.70 79.94 -28.11
N SER A 9 27.02 79.70 -28.05
CA SER A 9 27.55 78.41 -27.57
C SER A 9 27.22 78.16 -26.10
N PHE A 10 27.21 79.19 -25.25
CA PHE A 10 26.89 79.03 -23.82
C PHE A 10 25.38 78.81 -23.57
N CYS A 11 24.50 79.41 -24.39
CA CYS A 11 23.05 79.17 -24.30
C CYS A 11 22.61 77.84 -24.92
N LEU A 12 23.30 77.32 -25.95
CA LEU A 12 23.01 76.00 -26.54
C LEU A 12 23.46 74.82 -25.65
N LEU A 13 24.39 75.05 -24.71
CA LEU A 13 24.83 74.06 -23.71
C LEU A 13 23.89 73.94 -22.49
N LEU A 14 22.85 74.78 -22.38
CA LEU A 14 21.91 74.79 -21.26
C LEU A 14 20.51 74.23 -21.59
N PHE A 15 20.29 73.77 -22.83
CA PHE A 15 19.00 73.18 -23.26
C PHE A 15 19.11 71.73 -23.77
N SER A 16 20.25 71.07 -23.59
CA SER A 16 20.30 69.60 -23.60
C SER A 16 19.80 69.04 -22.26
N VAL A 17 18.55 69.34 -21.91
CA VAL A 17 17.82 68.49 -20.95
C VAL A 17 17.60 67.17 -21.66
N SER A 18 18.51 66.22 -21.44
CA SER A 18 18.28 64.83 -21.78
C SER A 18 17.02 64.40 -21.04
N VAL A 19 15.89 64.32 -21.75
CA VAL A 19 14.66 63.74 -21.21
C VAL A 19 15.01 62.29 -20.92
N ALA A 20 15.30 62.01 -19.64
CA ALA A 20 15.68 60.68 -19.21
C ALA A 20 14.50 59.75 -19.51
N GLN A 21 14.65 58.90 -20.52
CA GLN A 21 13.58 58.05 -20.99
C GLN A 21 13.22 57.09 -19.86
N THR A 22 12.02 57.24 -19.30
CA THR A 22 11.54 56.36 -18.24
C THR A 22 11.65 54.90 -18.72
N PRO A 23 12.37 54.03 -17.99
CA PRO A 23 12.47 52.63 -18.37
C PRO A 23 11.08 51.98 -18.37
N VAL A 24 10.82 51.14 -19.37
CA VAL A 24 9.59 50.37 -19.52
C VAL A 24 9.92 48.92 -19.88
N ILE A 25 9.11 47.99 -19.40
CA ILE A 25 9.28 46.56 -19.68
C ILE A 25 8.77 46.26 -21.09
N THR A 26 9.64 45.72 -21.94
CA THR A 26 9.35 45.33 -23.34
C THR A 26 9.07 43.84 -23.49
N ARG A 27 9.48 43.00 -22.52
CA ARG A 27 9.26 41.54 -22.47
C ARG A 27 9.06 41.11 -21.02
N GLY A 28 8.05 40.29 -20.72
CA GLY A 28 7.79 39.82 -19.35
C GLY A 28 7.10 40.84 -18.43
N PRO A 29 7.16 40.67 -17.09
CA PRO A 29 7.93 39.64 -16.39
C PRO A 29 7.39 38.22 -16.58
N TYR A 30 8.29 37.23 -16.54
CA TYR A 30 7.97 35.80 -16.57
C TYR A 30 8.81 35.00 -15.57
N LEU A 31 8.35 33.80 -15.23
CA LEU A 31 8.87 32.95 -14.16
C LEU A 31 9.44 31.63 -14.73
N GLN A 32 10.63 31.25 -14.28
CA GLN A 32 11.38 30.06 -14.72
C GLN A 32 12.17 29.44 -13.56
N MET A 33 12.72 28.24 -13.77
CA MET A 33 13.58 27.54 -12.82
C MET A 33 13.05 27.55 -11.38
N ALA A 34 11.75 27.30 -11.21
CA ALA A 34 11.17 27.17 -9.88
C ALA A 34 11.45 25.77 -9.34
N TYR A 35 12.00 25.67 -8.13
CA TYR A 35 12.27 24.36 -7.52
C TYR A 35 12.32 24.47 -5.99
N SER A 36 12.22 23.31 -5.33
CA SER A 36 12.34 23.18 -3.88
C SER A 36 13.18 21.96 -3.54
N GLN A 37 14.17 22.14 -2.67
CA GLN A 37 15.09 21.10 -2.25
C GLN A 37 15.12 20.99 -0.72
N LYS A 38 15.19 19.75 -0.22
CA LYS A 38 15.42 19.46 1.20
C LYS A 38 16.93 19.48 1.45
N LEU A 39 17.41 20.44 2.24
CA LEU A 39 18.84 20.57 2.56
C LEU A 39 19.24 19.60 3.69
N ASN A 40 18.37 19.41 4.68
CA ASN A 40 18.50 18.42 5.74
C ASN A 40 17.12 18.19 6.41
N GLU A 41 17.06 17.50 7.55
CA GLU A 41 15.79 17.21 8.24
C GLU A 41 15.04 18.45 8.75
N PHE A 42 15.75 19.56 8.99
CA PHE A 42 15.22 20.79 9.58
C PHE A 42 15.20 21.99 8.62
N ALA A 43 15.83 21.87 7.45
CA ALA A 43 15.99 22.96 6.50
C ALA A 43 15.60 22.55 5.07
N ALA A 44 14.84 23.43 4.44
CA ALA A 44 14.47 23.39 3.02
C ALA A 44 14.81 24.74 2.38
N ASN A 45 15.09 24.72 1.09
CA ASN A 45 15.32 25.92 0.29
C ASN A 45 14.49 25.82 -0.99
N ALA A 46 13.73 26.86 -1.28
CA ALA A 46 13.01 27.03 -2.53
C ALA A 46 13.56 28.23 -3.31
N SER A 47 13.40 28.17 -4.63
CA SER A 47 13.93 29.15 -5.57
C SER A 47 12.94 29.41 -6.70
N VAL A 48 13.01 30.61 -7.29
CA VAL A 48 12.40 30.94 -8.59
C VAL A 48 13.22 32.01 -9.30
N THR A 49 13.36 31.91 -10.62
CA THR A 49 13.99 32.94 -11.45
C THR A 49 12.93 33.82 -12.10
N VAL A 50 13.03 35.13 -11.91
CA VAL A 50 12.19 36.15 -12.54
C VAL A 50 12.98 36.82 -13.65
N ARG A 51 12.40 36.89 -14.85
CA ARG A 51 13.04 37.48 -16.04
C ARG A 51 12.16 38.50 -16.73
N TRP A 52 12.78 39.54 -17.29
CA TRP A 52 12.11 40.56 -18.10
C TRP A 52 13.14 41.30 -18.97
N ARG A 53 12.67 42.08 -19.95
CA ARG A 53 13.50 42.99 -20.75
C ARG A 53 13.04 44.43 -20.57
N THR A 54 13.96 45.39 -20.55
CA THR A 54 13.68 46.83 -20.60
C THR A 54 14.10 47.45 -21.93
N ASN A 55 13.55 48.62 -22.26
CA ASN A 55 13.92 49.40 -23.46
C ASN A 55 15.28 50.13 -23.34
N VAL A 56 15.79 50.33 -22.12
CA VAL A 56 17.05 51.01 -21.80
C VAL A 56 17.73 50.26 -20.66
N ALA A 57 19.06 50.23 -20.64
CA ALA A 57 19.79 49.49 -19.61
C ALA A 57 19.55 50.08 -18.21
N THR A 58 19.17 49.24 -17.26
CA THR A 58 18.94 49.61 -15.85
C THR A 58 19.49 48.55 -14.91
N VAL A 59 19.72 48.89 -13.64
CA VAL A 59 19.90 47.85 -12.61
C VAL A 59 18.53 47.28 -12.29
N GLY A 60 18.28 46.02 -12.65
CA GLY A 60 17.01 45.36 -12.40
C GLY A 60 16.79 45.10 -10.91
N ARG A 61 15.53 45.12 -10.48
CA ARG A 61 15.12 44.89 -9.09
C ARG A 61 13.84 44.06 -9.00
N VAL A 62 13.84 43.06 -8.12
CA VAL A 62 12.62 42.38 -7.69
C VAL A 62 12.39 42.63 -6.21
N VAL A 63 11.18 43.06 -5.86
CA VAL A 63 10.73 43.19 -4.47
C VAL A 63 9.63 42.17 -4.24
N TYR A 64 9.73 41.38 -3.18
CA TYR A 64 8.85 40.24 -2.94
C TYR A 64 8.50 40.08 -1.47
N SER A 65 7.34 39.49 -1.18
CA SER A 65 6.87 39.25 0.19
C SER A 65 6.01 38.00 0.27
N ALA A 66 6.09 37.30 1.41
CA ALA A 66 5.17 36.21 1.75
C ALA A 66 3.86 36.71 2.40
N GLU A 67 3.77 38.02 2.69
CA GLU A 67 2.57 38.61 3.30
C GLU A 67 1.34 38.44 2.40
N PRO A 68 0.18 38.04 2.96
CA PRO A 68 -1.02 37.81 2.18
C PRO A 68 -1.65 39.11 1.64
N GLU A 69 -1.47 40.22 2.36
CA GLU A 69 -1.95 41.56 2.01
C GLU A 69 -1.06 42.18 0.91
N TYR A 70 -1.66 42.56 -0.21
CA TYR A 70 -0.95 43.09 -1.38
C TYR A 70 -0.49 44.55 -1.15
N GLU A 71 -1.22 45.27 -0.31
CA GLU A 71 -1.02 46.66 0.09
C GLU A 71 0.28 46.84 0.89
N LEU A 72 0.71 45.81 1.61
CA LEU A 72 1.97 45.78 2.36
C LEU A 72 3.20 45.50 1.50
N LEU A 73 3.04 45.04 0.25
CA LEU A 73 4.16 44.72 -0.63
C LEU A 73 5.00 45.96 -0.97
N GLY A 74 6.24 45.98 -0.48
CA GLY A 74 7.18 47.10 -0.54
C GLY A 74 7.47 47.73 0.83
N GLN A 75 6.65 47.47 1.86
CA GLN A 75 6.86 47.95 3.23
C GLN A 75 7.75 46.93 3.97
N GLY A 76 9.04 47.20 4.09
CA GLY A 76 10.02 46.28 4.71
C GLY A 76 10.22 44.96 3.97
N SER A 77 9.64 44.81 2.77
CA SER A 77 9.74 43.60 1.96
C SER A 77 11.18 43.36 1.46
N PRO A 78 11.66 42.10 1.44
CA PRO A 78 12.93 41.74 0.81
C PRO A 78 13.08 42.24 -0.64
N ILE A 79 14.31 42.57 -0.98
CA ILE A 79 14.73 43.17 -2.26
C ILE A 79 15.92 42.38 -2.78
N VAL A 80 15.92 42.04 -4.07
CA VAL A 80 17.11 41.59 -4.79
C VAL A 80 17.32 42.52 -5.98
N GLU A 81 18.57 42.96 -6.18
CA GLU A 81 18.99 43.83 -7.27
C GLU A 81 20.15 43.18 -8.04
N GLU A 82 20.25 43.48 -9.33
CA GLU A 82 21.37 43.03 -10.16
C GLU A 82 22.66 43.82 -9.86
N ALA A 83 23.82 43.21 -10.11
CA ALA A 83 25.11 43.85 -9.84
C ALA A 83 25.48 44.95 -10.86
N ALA A 84 24.85 44.97 -12.03
CA ALA A 84 25.18 45.88 -13.13
C ALA A 84 23.92 46.22 -13.95
N ALA A 85 23.97 47.33 -14.70
CA ALA A 85 22.87 47.73 -15.56
C ALA A 85 22.83 46.90 -16.86
N THR A 86 21.65 46.37 -17.19
CA THR A 86 21.39 45.50 -18.35
C THR A 86 20.02 45.83 -18.95
N THR A 87 19.77 45.41 -20.20
CA THR A 87 18.43 45.37 -20.80
C THR A 87 17.76 44.01 -20.65
N GLU A 88 18.53 42.93 -20.54
CA GLU A 88 18.05 41.57 -20.25
C GLU A 88 18.23 41.27 -18.77
N HIS A 89 17.12 41.14 -18.05
CA HIS A 89 17.13 40.99 -16.60
C HIS A 89 16.87 39.54 -16.18
N LYS A 90 17.60 39.07 -15.17
CA LYS A 90 17.50 37.74 -14.59
C LYS A 90 17.81 37.80 -13.10
N ILE A 91 16.78 37.72 -12.27
CA ILE A 91 16.92 37.67 -10.80
C ILE A 91 16.39 36.34 -10.27
N THR A 92 17.28 35.54 -9.68
CA THR A 92 16.91 34.33 -8.94
C THR A 92 16.65 34.67 -7.48
N LEU A 93 15.40 34.54 -7.06
CA LEU A 93 14.99 34.61 -5.66
C LEU A 93 15.26 33.26 -5.00
N SER A 94 16.11 33.23 -3.98
CA SER A 94 16.51 32.01 -3.26
C SER A 94 16.33 32.18 -1.74
N GLY A 95 16.44 31.10 -0.98
CA GLY A 95 16.15 31.11 0.46
C GLY A 95 14.65 31.16 0.77
N LEU A 96 13.80 30.86 -0.22
CA LEU A 96 12.35 30.88 -0.06
C LEU A 96 11.88 29.63 0.69
N LYS A 97 10.69 29.71 1.30
CA LYS A 97 10.00 28.53 1.84
C LYS A 97 9.39 27.73 0.70
N ALA A 98 9.41 26.40 0.79
CA ALA A 98 8.69 25.52 -0.13
C ALA A 98 7.17 25.57 0.10
N ASP A 99 6.39 25.32 -0.95
CA ASP A 99 4.92 25.46 -1.00
C ASP A 99 4.35 26.78 -0.41
N GLN A 100 5.11 27.86 -0.52
CA GLN A 100 4.73 29.18 -0.02
C GLN A 100 4.33 30.08 -1.20
N GLN A 101 3.24 30.81 -1.01
CA GLN A 101 2.85 31.86 -1.94
C GLN A 101 3.59 33.15 -1.62
N TYR A 102 4.11 33.81 -2.65
CA TYR A 102 4.79 35.09 -2.58
C TYR A 102 4.15 36.07 -3.58
N ARG A 103 4.02 37.33 -3.18
CA ARG A 103 3.69 38.45 -4.08
C ARG A 103 4.97 39.17 -4.48
N TYR A 104 5.03 39.75 -5.67
CA TYR A 104 6.21 40.49 -6.14
C TYR A 104 5.88 41.71 -7.00
N TYR A 105 6.87 42.55 -7.26
CA TYR A 105 6.83 43.55 -8.33
C TYR A 105 8.21 43.79 -8.92
N ILE A 106 8.22 44.30 -10.16
CA ILE A 106 9.44 44.66 -10.87
C ILE A 106 9.73 46.13 -10.65
N GLY A 107 10.95 46.44 -10.24
CA GLY A 107 11.50 47.78 -10.21
C GLY A 107 12.80 47.87 -11.00
N ALA A 108 13.34 49.07 -11.08
CA ALA A 108 14.65 49.33 -11.64
C ALA A 108 15.29 50.55 -10.99
N THR A 109 16.62 50.57 -10.95
CA THR A 109 17.40 51.77 -10.61
C THR A 109 18.09 52.26 -11.88
N VAL A 110 17.71 53.46 -12.34
CA VAL A 110 18.40 54.17 -13.42
C VAL A 110 19.61 54.88 -12.81
N VAL A 111 20.77 54.84 -13.48
CA VAL A 111 21.99 55.50 -13.00
C VAL A 111 21.72 56.99 -12.75
N SER A 112 22.00 57.45 -11.54
CA SER A 112 21.73 58.81 -11.00
C SER A 112 20.27 59.16 -10.65
N GLN A 113 19.36 58.18 -10.56
CA GLN A 113 17.96 58.39 -10.13
C GLN A 113 17.56 57.51 -8.93
N LEU A 114 16.44 57.87 -8.28
CA LEU A 114 15.79 57.01 -7.28
C LEU A 114 15.22 55.74 -7.93
N PRO A 115 15.11 54.61 -7.20
CA PRO A 115 14.49 53.40 -7.72
C PRO A 115 13.03 53.64 -8.15
N VAL A 116 12.68 53.19 -9.34
CA VAL A 116 11.33 53.28 -9.92
C VAL A 116 10.64 51.92 -9.91
N ILE A 117 9.32 51.91 -9.76
CA ILE A 117 8.49 50.72 -9.98
C ILE A 117 8.20 50.65 -11.48
N LEU A 118 8.58 49.55 -12.12
CA LEU A 118 8.29 49.31 -13.54
C LEU A 118 6.93 48.67 -13.74
N GLU A 119 6.59 47.66 -12.93
CA GLU A 119 5.30 46.97 -13.02
C GLU A 119 4.91 46.34 -11.68
N LYS A 120 3.76 46.74 -11.13
CA LYS A 120 3.17 46.22 -9.89
C LYS A 120 1.67 45.98 -10.11
N SER A 121 1.23 44.72 -9.99
CA SER A 121 -0.15 44.26 -10.18
C SER A 121 -0.51 43.23 -9.08
N PRO A 122 -1.77 43.12 -8.63
CA PRO A 122 -2.24 42.02 -7.79
C PRO A 122 -1.96 40.63 -8.39
N ASP A 123 -1.84 40.54 -9.71
CA ASP A 123 -1.54 39.32 -10.46
C ASP A 123 -0.10 38.84 -10.30
N HIS A 124 0.83 39.68 -9.81
CA HIS A 124 2.21 39.28 -9.55
C HIS A 124 2.30 38.45 -8.28
N VAL A 125 1.99 37.16 -8.41
CA VAL A 125 1.99 36.20 -7.32
C VAL A 125 2.53 34.87 -7.83
N PHE A 126 3.44 34.23 -7.10
CA PHE A 126 3.90 32.89 -7.46
C PHE A 126 3.82 31.98 -6.23
N ARG A 127 3.76 30.67 -6.48
CA ARG A 127 3.88 29.64 -5.45
C ARG A 127 5.17 28.88 -5.70
N THR A 128 6.03 28.80 -4.69
CA THR A 128 7.22 27.94 -4.77
C THR A 128 6.79 26.47 -4.82
N PRO A 129 7.51 25.58 -5.51
CA PRO A 129 7.14 24.18 -5.57
C PRO A 129 7.09 23.54 -4.17
N PRO A 130 6.26 22.52 -3.95
CA PRO A 130 6.31 21.73 -2.73
C PRO A 130 7.56 20.83 -2.74
N LEU A 131 8.02 20.44 -1.54
CA LEU A 131 9.21 19.57 -1.41
C LEU A 131 9.02 18.23 -2.13
N PRO A 132 10.09 17.61 -2.65
CA PRO A 132 10.05 16.26 -3.22
C PRO A 132 9.40 15.26 -2.26
N GLY A 133 8.48 14.44 -2.78
CA GLY A 133 7.65 13.51 -2.01
C GLY A 133 6.33 14.07 -1.48
N THR A 134 6.12 15.38 -1.53
CA THR A 134 4.89 16.00 -1.00
C THR A 134 3.67 15.61 -1.84
N LYS A 135 2.72 14.86 -1.24
CA LYS A 135 1.44 14.49 -1.89
C LYS A 135 0.46 15.67 -1.91
N LYS A 136 0.71 16.66 -2.76
CA LYS A 136 -0.17 17.82 -3.00
C LYS A 136 -0.84 17.72 -4.38
N LYS A 137 -2.07 18.24 -4.51
CA LYS A 137 -2.70 18.45 -5.82
C LYS A 137 -1.90 19.46 -6.64
N THR A 138 -1.32 19.01 -7.74
CA THR A 138 -0.51 19.81 -8.68
C THR A 138 -1.26 19.92 -10.00
N LYS A 139 -1.50 21.14 -10.49
CA LYS A 139 -2.24 21.45 -11.72
C LYS A 139 -1.31 22.10 -12.74
N MET A 140 -1.44 21.70 -14.00
CA MET A 140 -0.49 22.04 -15.05
C MET A 140 -1.23 22.47 -16.30
N TRP A 141 -0.73 23.52 -16.95
CA TRP A 141 -1.03 23.80 -18.35
C TRP A 141 0.02 23.16 -19.24
N ILE A 142 -0.36 22.63 -20.39
CA ILE A 142 0.56 21.97 -21.32
C ILE A 142 0.23 22.41 -22.75
N LEU A 143 1.25 22.90 -23.45
CA LEU A 143 1.13 23.53 -24.76
C LEU A 143 2.34 23.19 -25.64
N GLY A 144 2.12 22.61 -26.82
CA GLY A 144 3.12 22.44 -27.88
C GLY A 144 2.75 23.25 -29.11
N ASP A 145 3.75 23.58 -29.92
CA ASP A 145 3.55 24.08 -31.30
C ASP A 145 2.69 25.34 -31.32
N PHE A 146 3.03 26.26 -30.42
CA PHE A 146 2.40 27.57 -30.24
C PHE A 146 3.35 28.68 -30.72
N GLY A 147 3.01 29.95 -30.51
CA GLY A 147 3.84 31.04 -31.01
C GLY A 147 3.83 31.14 -32.54
N TYR A 148 2.65 31.03 -33.16
CA TYR A 148 2.44 31.28 -34.60
C TYR A 148 1.40 32.39 -34.80
N SER A 149 1.68 33.35 -35.67
CA SER A 149 0.69 34.34 -36.09
C SER A 149 0.59 34.47 -37.60
N ALA A 150 -0.55 34.04 -38.15
CA ALA A 150 -0.85 34.16 -39.56
C ALA A 150 -0.79 35.64 -40.02
N PRO A 151 -0.18 35.95 -41.18
CA PRO A 151 0.10 37.34 -41.59
C PRO A 151 -1.09 38.11 -42.21
N PHE A 152 -2.30 37.54 -42.27
CA PHE A 152 -3.47 38.20 -42.87
C PHE A 152 -4.75 38.08 -42.02
N PRO A 153 -5.60 39.13 -41.92
CA PRO A 153 -6.70 39.18 -40.96
C PRO A 153 -8.04 38.69 -41.52
N ALA A 154 -8.37 37.41 -41.32
CA ALA A 154 -9.73 36.90 -41.38
C ALA A 154 -9.87 35.62 -40.53
N ALA A 155 -10.89 35.57 -39.66
CA ALA A 155 -11.05 34.60 -38.58
C ALA A 155 -10.00 34.70 -37.45
N PRO A 156 -10.33 34.34 -36.19
CA PRO A 156 -9.38 34.42 -35.08
C PRO A 156 -8.23 33.44 -35.29
N ASN A 157 -7.01 33.87 -34.97
CA ASN A 157 -5.83 33.03 -34.98
C ASN A 157 -6.05 31.80 -34.06
N ARG A 158 -5.62 30.62 -34.51
CA ARG A 158 -5.68 29.36 -33.75
C ARG A 158 -5.04 29.51 -32.37
N GLN A 159 -3.86 30.15 -32.26
CA GLN A 159 -3.19 30.39 -30.98
C GLN A 159 -4.03 31.24 -30.02
N ASP A 160 -4.58 32.36 -30.50
CA ASP A 160 -5.43 33.24 -29.68
C ASP A 160 -6.72 32.53 -29.26
N SER A 161 -7.31 31.72 -30.15
CA SER A 161 -8.49 30.90 -29.85
C SER A 161 -8.23 29.81 -28.79
N VAL A 162 -7.01 29.24 -28.77
CA VAL A 162 -6.59 28.29 -27.72
C VAL A 162 -6.42 28.99 -26.38
N ILE A 163 -5.81 30.18 -26.36
CA ILE A 163 -5.65 31.00 -25.15
C ILE A 163 -7.02 31.40 -24.58
N ASP A 164 -7.96 31.82 -25.43
CA ASP A 164 -9.31 32.20 -25.01
C ASP A 164 -10.10 31.00 -24.47
N ALA A 165 -9.95 29.82 -25.08
CA ALA A 165 -10.55 28.60 -24.55
C ALA A 165 -9.93 28.15 -23.21
N TRP A 166 -8.63 28.40 -23.01
CA TRP A 166 -7.97 28.14 -21.74
C TRP A 166 -8.44 29.09 -20.63
N LYS A 167 -8.50 30.41 -20.90
CA LYS A 167 -9.02 31.42 -19.98
C LYS A 167 -10.46 31.10 -19.55
N ASP A 168 -11.31 30.73 -20.51
CA ASP A 168 -12.69 30.30 -20.29
C ASP A 168 -12.75 29.04 -19.41
N PHE A 169 -11.94 28.02 -19.73
CA PHE A 169 -11.86 26.79 -18.93
C PHE A 169 -11.45 27.06 -17.47
N MET A 170 -10.41 27.87 -17.24
CA MET A 170 -9.95 28.22 -15.89
C MET A 170 -11.04 28.97 -15.09
N ALA A 171 -11.75 29.90 -15.74
CA ALA A 171 -12.82 30.67 -15.10
C ALA A 171 -14.03 29.79 -14.76
N VAL A 172 -14.51 28.98 -15.72
CA VAL A 172 -15.68 28.09 -15.54
C VAL A 172 -15.41 27.00 -14.52
N ASN A 173 -14.21 26.41 -14.51
CA ASN A 173 -13.83 25.33 -13.59
C ASN A 173 -13.20 25.85 -12.28
N GLN A 174 -13.09 27.18 -12.10
CA GLN A 174 -12.51 27.85 -10.93
C GLN A 174 -11.15 27.28 -10.53
N THR A 175 -10.29 26.96 -11.51
CA THR A 175 -9.06 26.20 -11.28
C THR A 175 -8.03 26.93 -10.42
N GLY A 176 -8.15 28.26 -10.32
CA GLY A 176 -7.10 29.15 -9.84
C GLY A 176 -5.86 29.12 -10.75
N PRO A 177 -4.75 29.75 -10.30
CA PRO A 177 -3.47 29.69 -11.01
C PRO A 177 -2.97 28.25 -11.15
N MET A 178 -2.22 27.95 -12.21
CA MET A 178 -1.53 26.67 -12.36
C MET A 178 -0.25 26.65 -11.52
N ASP A 179 0.15 25.46 -11.10
CA ASP A 179 1.34 25.22 -10.30
C ASP A 179 2.61 25.16 -11.18
N LEU A 180 2.47 24.76 -12.45
CA LEU A 180 3.49 24.81 -13.50
C LEU A 180 2.89 24.85 -14.92
N TRP A 181 3.68 25.27 -15.91
CA TRP A 181 3.33 25.25 -17.34
C TRP A 181 4.42 24.52 -18.14
N LEU A 182 4.05 23.49 -18.91
CA LEU A 182 4.97 22.76 -19.79
C LEU A 182 4.86 23.25 -21.24
N TRP A 183 6.00 23.59 -21.83
CA TRP A 183 6.13 23.92 -23.25
C TRP A 183 6.78 22.75 -24.00
N LEU A 184 6.13 22.24 -25.05
CA LEU A 184 6.52 21.02 -25.77
C LEU A 184 7.33 21.28 -27.06
N GLY A 185 8.08 22.38 -27.12
CA GLY A 185 8.88 22.75 -28.29
C GLY A 185 8.08 23.40 -29.42
N ASP A 186 8.84 23.92 -30.38
CA ASP A 186 8.39 24.83 -31.44
C ASP A 186 7.63 26.01 -30.82
N ASN A 187 8.38 26.77 -30.03
CA ASN A 187 7.82 27.81 -29.17
C ASN A 187 7.59 29.13 -29.94
N ALA A 188 8.34 29.36 -31.03
CA ALA A 188 8.17 30.50 -31.94
C ALA A 188 8.40 30.13 -33.42
N TYR A 189 7.35 30.20 -34.23
CA TYR A 189 7.40 29.93 -35.67
C TYR A 189 7.78 31.16 -36.49
N GLU A 190 8.36 31.04 -37.69
CA GLU A 190 8.69 29.80 -38.42
C GLU A 190 10.16 29.36 -38.23
N GLN A 191 10.99 30.15 -37.57
CA GLN A 191 12.44 29.94 -37.55
C GLN A 191 13.08 30.27 -36.19
N GLY A 192 12.31 30.27 -35.08
CA GLY A 192 12.84 30.45 -33.74
C GLY A 192 13.46 31.82 -33.45
N LYS A 193 13.27 32.83 -34.33
CA LYS A 193 13.99 34.12 -34.22
C LYS A 193 13.52 34.97 -33.05
N GLU A 194 14.39 35.90 -32.62
CA GLU A 194 14.07 36.91 -31.61
C GLU A 194 12.77 37.67 -31.89
N GLU A 195 12.55 38.11 -33.13
CA GLU A 195 11.36 38.87 -33.49
C GLU A 195 10.10 38.01 -33.40
N GLN A 196 10.21 36.70 -33.67
CA GLN A 196 9.10 35.74 -33.59
C GLN A 196 8.75 35.44 -32.13
N TYR A 197 9.75 35.22 -31.27
CA TYR A 197 9.55 35.14 -29.82
C TYR A 197 8.89 36.41 -29.26
N GLN A 198 9.36 37.58 -29.68
CA GLN A 198 8.82 38.87 -29.25
C GLN A 198 7.38 39.09 -29.74
N GLU A 199 7.06 38.77 -30.99
CA GLU A 199 5.77 39.08 -31.62
C GLU A 199 4.68 38.03 -31.34
N HIS A 200 5.06 36.77 -31.15
CA HIS A 200 4.12 35.65 -31.02
C HIS A 200 3.91 35.18 -29.58
N ILE A 201 4.87 35.40 -28.69
CA ILE A 201 4.78 35.03 -27.27
C ILE A 201 4.75 36.27 -26.36
N PHE A 202 5.75 37.14 -26.46
CA PHE A 202 6.00 38.20 -25.48
C PHE A 202 5.41 39.58 -25.82
N ASN A 203 4.57 39.68 -26.86
CA ASN A 203 4.00 40.95 -27.29
C ASN A 203 2.98 41.46 -26.25
N LYS A 204 3.43 42.39 -25.40
CA LYS A 204 2.63 43.00 -24.32
C LYS A 204 1.39 43.72 -24.85
N THR A 205 1.43 44.27 -26.07
CA THR A 205 0.26 44.90 -26.71
C THR A 205 -0.86 43.89 -27.01
N LYS A 206 -0.52 42.61 -27.23
CA LYS A 206 -1.49 41.52 -27.36
C LYS A 206 -1.87 40.87 -26.02
N SER A 207 -1.04 41.02 -24.97
CA SER A 207 -1.27 40.46 -23.63
C SER A 207 -1.63 38.96 -23.63
N ARG A 208 -1.00 38.20 -24.54
CA ARG A 208 -1.36 36.79 -24.83
C ARG A 208 -1.25 35.92 -23.60
N TYR A 209 -0.07 35.91 -22.98
CA TYR A 209 0.30 34.99 -21.90
C TYR A 209 0.61 35.69 -20.58
N ASP A 210 0.54 37.03 -20.50
CA ASP A 210 0.86 37.84 -19.32
C ASP A 210 0.17 37.33 -18.04
N PHE A 211 -1.07 36.87 -18.14
CA PHE A 211 -1.83 36.28 -17.03
C PHE A 211 -1.19 35.01 -16.44
N MET A 212 -0.52 34.20 -17.27
CA MET A 212 0.28 33.04 -16.83
C MET A 212 1.70 33.45 -16.44
N PHE A 213 2.36 34.31 -17.24
CA PHE A 213 3.75 34.70 -16.98
C PHE A 213 3.95 35.38 -15.62
N ARG A 214 2.96 36.16 -15.16
CA ARG A 214 2.95 36.77 -13.82
C ARG A 214 2.73 35.79 -12.67
N GLN A 215 2.29 34.56 -12.96
CA GLN A 215 1.70 33.64 -11.96
C GLN A 215 2.30 32.24 -11.89
N THR A 216 2.68 31.68 -13.02
CA THR A 216 3.03 30.27 -13.19
C THR A 216 4.43 30.14 -13.78
N PRO A 217 5.36 29.45 -13.11
CA PRO A 217 6.66 29.13 -13.70
C PRO A 217 6.48 28.14 -14.85
N PHE A 218 7.20 28.36 -15.95
CA PHE A 218 7.20 27.43 -17.08
C PHE A 218 8.52 26.68 -17.22
N TYR A 219 8.41 25.48 -17.80
CA TYR A 219 9.49 24.54 -18.09
C TYR A 219 9.33 24.13 -19.55
N ALA A 220 10.38 24.28 -20.34
CA ALA A 220 10.31 24.13 -21.78
C ALA A 220 11.35 23.14 -22.31
N THR A 221 11.02 22.56 -23.47
CA THR A 221 11.95 21.88 -24.37
C THR A 221 12.06 22.67 -25.68
N PRO A 222 13.21 22.66 -26.38
CA PRO A 222 13.29 23.18 -27.75
C PRO A 222 12.64 22.20 -28.74
N GLY A 223 12.07 22.74 -29.82
CA GLY A 223 11.66 21.99 -31.01
C GLY A 223 12.58 22.24 -32.23
N ASN A 224 12.23 21.67 -33.38
CA ASN A 224 13.07 21.84 -34.57
C ASN A 224 13.00 23.27 -35.15
N HIS A 225 11.87 23.96 -35.06
CA HIS A 225 11.77 25.37 -35.47
C HIS A 225 12.55 26.31 -34.53
N ASP A 226 12.72 25.95 -33.26
CA ASP A 226 13.60 26.69 -32.34
C ASP A 226 15.08 26.55 -32.76
N TYR A 227 15.48 25.37 -33.24
CA TYR A 227 16.84 25.09 -33.72
C TYR A 227 17.17 25.68 -35.09
N TYR A 228 16.18 26.10 -35.87
CA TYR A 228 16.41 26.79 -37.14
C TYR A 228 17.13 28.13 -36.94
N ASP A 229 16.80 28.89 -35.90
CA ASP A 229 17.40 30.20 -35.56
C ASP A 229 17.66 31.11 -36.79
N GLY A 230 16.68 31.15 -37.69
CA GLY A 230 16.74 31.90 -38.93
C GLY A 230 17.31 31.22 -40.17
N THR A 231 17.68 29.94 -40.10
CA THR A 231 18.18 29.16 -41.24
C THR A 231 17.61 27.74 -41.30
N VAL A 232 17.45 27.21 -42.51
CA VAL A 232 17.15 25.80 -42.79
C VAL A 232 18.19 25.16 -43.72
N ASP A 233 19.29 25.89 -43.98
CA ASP A 233 20.44 25.38 -44.72
C ASP A 233 21.15 24.30 -43.90
N VAL A 234 21.26 23.06 -44.43
CA VAL A 234 21.68 21.88 -43.65
C VAL A 234 23.07 22.04 -43.00
N PRO A 235 24.13 22.53 -43.67
CA PRO A 235 25.41 22.83 -43.03
C PRO A 235 25.28 23.77 -41.82
N THR A 236 24.55 24.88 -41.98
CA THR A 236 24.39 25.88 -40.92
C THR A 236 23.49 25.39 -39.78
N LEU A 237 22.41 24.69 -40.11
CA LEU A 237 21.48 24.05 -39.17
C LEU A 237 22.14 22.94 -38.34
N ASN A 238 23.03 22.14 -38.94
CA ASN A 238 23.81 21.17 -38.18
C ASN A 238 24.79 21.84 -37.20
N GLN A 239 25.21 23.08 -37.48
CA GLN A 239 26.01 23.87 -36.56
C GLN A 239 25.17 24.42 -35.40
N THR A 240 23.98 24.98 -35.65
CA THR A 240 23.07 25.45 -34.57
C THR A 240 22.61 24.31 -33.67
N ARG A 241 22.28 23.14 -34.23
CA ARG A 241 21.94 21.92 -33.49
C ARG A 241 23.06 21.44 -32.57
N ALA A 242 24.31 21.55 -33.00
CA ALA A 242 25.46 21.14 -32.21
C ALA A 242 25.85 22.15 -31.13
N ASN A 243 26.02 23.43 -31.52
CA ASN A 243 26.53 24.48 -30.63
C ASN A 243 25.45 25.04 -29.68
N LYS A 244 24.16 24.84 -29.97
CA LYS A 244 23.00 25.31 -29.19
C LYS A 244 22.95 26.84 -29.03
N ASN A 245 23.65 27.57 -29.90
CA ASN A 245 23.60 29.02 -29.94
C ASN A 245 22.38 29.45 -30.79
N ILE A 246 21.20 29.40 -30.15
CA ILE A 246 19.88 29.69 -30.75
C ILE A 246 19.08 30.60 -29.81
N HIS A 247 18.15 31.42 -30.32
CA HIS A 247 17.43 32.40 -29.49
C HIS A 247 16.63 31.78 -28.32
N TYR A 248 16.20 30.51 -28.42
CA TYR A 248 15.54 29.77 -27.34
C TYR A 248 16.29 29.90 -26.00
N TYR A 249 17.60 29.64 -25.95
CA TYR A 249 18.40 29.72 -24.70
C TYR A 249 18.68 31.16 -24.26
N SER A 250 18.32 32.17 -25.06
CA SER A 250 18.34 33.56 -24.59
C SER A 250 17.10 33.93 -23.77
N VAL A 251 16.00 33.17 -23.89
CA VAL A 251 14.71 33.42 -23.21
C VAL A 251 14.22 32.28 -22.34
N VAL A 252 14.79 31.08 -22.49
CA VAL A 252 14.56 29.92 -21.63
C VAL A 252 15.81 29.63 -20.82
N GLU A 253 15.60 29.26 -19.56
CA GLU A 253 16.64 28.87 -18.60
C GLU A 253 16.22 27.54 -17.98
N ASN A 254 17.10 26.54 -18.05
CA ASN A 254 16.80 25.16 -17.66
C ASN A 254 17.83 24.64 -16.62
N PHE A 255 17.46 23.61 -15.87
CA PHE A 255 18.33 23.06 -14.82
C PHE A 255 19.56 22.37 -15.42
N THR A 256 20.74 22.65 -14.88
CA THR A 256 22.02 22.11 -15.41
C THR A 256 22.82 21.30 -14.40
N ASN A 257 22.65 21.59 -13.10
CA ASN A 257 23.41 21.03 -11.99
C ASN A 257 22.57 20.04 -11.15
N GLY A 258 21.40 19.62 -11.64
CA GLY A 258 20.45 18.76 -10.92
C GLY A 258 19.68 19.47 -9.81
N GLU A 259 19.79 20.80 -9.72
CA GLU A 259 19.23 21.64 -8.66
C GLU A 259 17.70 21.51 -8.54
N GLY A 260 17.01 21.20 -9.63
CA GLY A 260 15.57 20.89 -9.65
C GLY A 260 15.17 19.59 -8.95
N GLY A 261 16.12 18.79 -8.46
CA GLY A 261 15.87 17.44 -7.91
C GLY A 261 16.11 16.31 -8.92
N GLY A 262 17.04 16.50 -9.86
CA GLY A 262 17.36 15.56 -10.95
C GLY A 262 18.82 15.13 -10.98
N GLU A 263 19.17 14.23 -11.90
CA GLU A 263 20.57 13.98 -12.27
C GLU A 263 21.16 15.22 -12.98
N PRO A 264 22.37 15.70 -12.63
CA PRO A 264 23.01 16.81 -13.35
C PRO A 264 23.26 16.48 -14.83
N SER A 265 22.73 17.30 -15.73
CA SER A 265 22.91 17.18 -17.18
C SER A 265 24.16 17.92 -17.71
N ALA A 266 24.63 18.92 -16.96
CA ALA A 266 25.62 19.92 -17.39
C ALA A 266 25.23 20.69 -18.68
N THR A 267 23.96 20.69 -19.07
CA THR A 267 23.45 21.40 -20.25
C THR A 267 21.97 21.72 -20.14
N GLU A 268 21.53 22.83 -20.73
CA GLU A 268 20.13 23.27 -20.70
C GLU A 268 19.20 22.53 -21.67
N ALA A 269 19.77 21.71 -22.56
CA ALA A 269 19.03 21.00 -23.61
C ALA A 269 18.07 19.93 -23.04
N TYR A 270 18.52 19.20 -22.04
CA TYR A 270 17.77 18.15 -21.37
C TYR A 270 18.04 18.19 -19.87
N TYR A 271 17.02 17.97 -19.07
CA TYR A 271 17.05 18.19 -17.64
C TYR A 271 15.85 17.52 -16.97
N SER A 272 15.89 17.38 -15.65
CA SER A 272 14.79 16.84 -14.86
C SER A 272 14.59 17.62 -13.56
N PHE A 273 13.40 17.49 -12.98
CA PHE A 273 13.03 18.15 -11.73
C PHE A 273 11.91 17.44 -10.98
N ASP A 274 11.92 17.57 -9.65
CA ASP A 274 10.89 17.07 -8.76
C ASP A 274 9.89 18.19 -8.43
N TYR A 275 8.59 17.92 -8.58
CA TYR A 275 7.50 18.79 -8.13
C TYR A 275 6.56 18.00 -7.22
N GLY A 276 6.72 18.12 -5.90
CA GLY A 276 6.00 17.27 -4.96
C GLY A 276 6.35 15.80 -5.18
N ASN A 277 5.34 14.95 -5.40
CA ASN A 277 5.53 13.51 -5.65
C ASN A 277 5.63 13.13 -7.14
N ILE A 278 5.97 14.09 -8.01
CA ILE A 278 6.10 13.93 -9.46
C ILE A 278 7.54 14.24 -9.86
N HIS A 279 8.11 13.40 -10.70
CA HIS A 279 9.40 13.62 -11.36
C HIS A 279 9.18 13.91 -12.85
N PHE A 280 9.66 15.05 -13.31
CA PHE A 280 9.54 15.53 -14.68
C PHE A 280 10.88 15.45 -15.40
N ILE A 281 10.85 15.10 -16.68
CA ILE A 281 12.05 14.97 -17.53
C ILE A 281 11.78 15.67 -18.86
N SER A 282 12.62 16.63 -19.24
CA SER A 282 12.67 17.27 -20.55
C SER A 282 13.75 16.60 -21.41
N LEU A 283 13.43 16.27 -22.66
CA LEU A 283 14.37 15.67 -23.62
C LEU A 283 14.52 16.50 -24.89
N ASP A 284 15.77 16.71 -25.32
CA ASP A 284 16.08 17.29 -26.62
C ASP A 284 16.12 16.19 -27.69
N THR A 285 15.07 16.13 -28.51
CA THR A 285 14.92 15.19 -29.62
C THR A 285 15.43 15.71 -30.96
N TYR A 286 16.07 16.88 -31.03
CA TYR A 286 16.51 17.44 -32.32
C TYR A 286 17.97 17.94 -32.33
N GLY A 287 18.45 18.49 -31.23
CA GLY A 287 19.84 18.92 -31.07
C GLY A 287 20.85 17.79 -31.19
N PHE A 288 22.09 18.16 -31.43
CA PHE A 288 23.23 17.24 -31.49
C PHE A 288 24.07 17.33 -30.22
N GLU A 289 24.79 16.26 -29.86
CA GLU A 289 25.74 16.30 -28.74
C GLU A 289 27.05 16.99 -29.19
N LYS A 290 27.40 16.89 -30.49
CA LYS A 290 28.54 17.55 -31.13
C LYS A 290 28.34 17.73 -32.64
N LEU A 291 29.20 18.55 -33.26
CA LEU A 291 29.19 18.73 -34.71
C LEU A 291 29.60 17.43 -35.43
N GLY A 292 28.85 17.07 -36.49
CA GLY A 292 29.06 15.82 -37.23
C GLY A 292 28.34 14.61 -36.66
N ASP A 293 27.51 14.79 -35.61
CA ASP A 293 26.51 13.79 -35.24
C ASP A 293 25.49 13.57 -36.38
N ASP A 294 24.86 12.40 -36.33
CA ASP A 294 23.94 11.89 -37.34
C ASP A 294 22.51 11.99 -36.79
N PRO A 295 21.55 12.63 -37.48
CA PRO A 295 20.15 12.71 -37.04
C PRO A 295 19.55 11.34 -36.69
N SER A 296 19.94 10.28 -37.41
CA SER A 296 19.46 8.93 -37.16
C SER A 296 20.01 8.30 -35.87
N LYS A 297 20.95 8.97 -35.20
CA LYS A 297 21.61 8.53 -33.96
C LYS A 297 21.19 9.33 -32.72
N ILE A 298 20.19 10.21 -32.82
CA ILE A 298 19.61 10.90 -31.66
C ILE A 298 19.09 9.86 -30.66
N LEU A 299 19.41 10.07 -29.37
CA LEU A 299 19.04 9.24 -28.22
C LEU A 299 19.45 7.75 -28.29
N ILE A 300 20.39 7.35 -29.17
CA ILE A 300 20.87 5.95 -29.19
C ILE A 300 21.33 5.49 -27.80
N PRO A 301 21.22 4.21 -27.43
CA PRO A 301 21.49 3.74 -26.06
C PRO A 301 22.87 4.08 -25.47
N THR A 302 23.84 4.51 -26.28
CA THR A 302 25.20 4.94 -25.91
C THR A 302 25.43 6.46 -25.95
N SER A 303 24.45 7.28 -26.35
CA SER A 303 24.55 8.75 -26.36
C SER A 303 24.65 9.31 -24.93
N VAL A 304 25.24 10.49 -24.76
CA VAL A 304 25.37 11.15 -23.46
C VAL A 304 23.99 11.42 -22.85
N GLN A 305 23.05 11.94 -23.64
CA GLN A 305 21.67 12.19 -23.20
C GLN A 305 20.95 10.89 -22.81
N ALA A 306 21.07 9.82 -23.60
CA ALA A 306 20.45 8.52 -23.29
C ALA A 306 21.06 7.86 -22.04
N GLN A 307 22.35 8.06 -21.78
CA GLN A 307 23.03 7.58 -20.57
C GLN A 307 22.68 8.41 -19.34
N TRP A 308 22.52 9.73 -19.48
CA TRP A 308 21.98 10.61 -18.44
C TRP A 308 20.55 10.18 -18.06
N LEU A 309 19.67 10.03 -19.05
CA LEU A 309 18.27 9.62 -18.86
C LEU A 309 18.14 8.30 -18.08
N LYS A 310 18.99 7.32 -18.36
CA LYS A 310 19.01 6.04 -17.61
C LYS A 310 19.37 6.21 -16.14
N ARG A 311 20.31 7.10 -15.80
CA ARG A 311 20.69 7.38 -14.40
C ARG A 311 19.60 8.14 -13.66
N ASP A 312 19.03 9.13 -14.32
CA ASP A 312 17.93 9.95 -13.80
C ASP A 312 16.68 9.10 -13.52
N LEU A 313 16.24 8.30 -14.50
CA LEU A 313 15.15 7.34 -14.33
C LEU A 313 15.43 6.27 -13.27
N ALA A 314 16.67 5.78 -13.17
CA ALA A 314 17.06 4.84 -12.11
C ALA A 314 16.93 5.47 -10.72
N ARG A 315 17.36 6.73 -10.56
CA ARG A 315 17.21 7.51 -9.32
C ARG A 315 15.73 7.74 -8.99
N ALA A 316 14.92 8.18 -9.96
CA ALA A 316 13.51 8.45 -9.77
C ALA A 316 12.72 7.18 -9.38
N ASN A 317 12.94 6.06 -10.08
CA ASN A 317 12.29 4.77 -9.81
C ASN A 317 12.78 4.10 -8.50
N ALA A 318 13.97 4.45 -8.00
CA ALA A 318 14.46 4.01 -6.70
C ALA A 318 13.91 4.86 -5.52
N ASN A 319 13.28 6.01 -5.78
CA ASN A 319 12.77 6.91 -4.75
C ASN A 319 11.30 6.59 -4.42
N PRO A 320 10.97 6.03 -3.23
CA PRO A 320 9.59 5.71 -2.86
C PRO A 320 8.70 6.94 -2.64
N ALA A 321 9.27 8.14 -2.68
CA ALA A 321 8.54 9.40 -2.62
C ALA A 321 8.06 9.88 -4.01
N THR A 322 8.64 9.34 -5.10
CA THR A 322 8.24 9.64 -6.48
C THR A 322 7.12 8.70 -6.90
N ASN A 323 5.89 9.21 -6.96
CA ASN A 323 4.73 8.43 -7.41
C ASN A 323 4.59 8.42 -8.94
N TRP A 324 5.04 9.47 -9.62
CA TRP A 324 4.77 9.71 -11.04
C TRP A 324 6.04 10.10 -11.77
N VAL A 325 6.28 9.51 -12.94
CA VAL A 325 7.38 9.90 -13.84
C VAL A 325 6.79 10.36 -15.17
N ILE A 326 6.94 11.65 -15.48
CA ILE A 326 6.36 12.29 -16.66
C ILE A 326 7.49 12.83 -17.54
N VAL A 327 7.57 12.32 -18.77
CA VAL A 327 8.52 12.81 -19.77
C VAL A 327 7.79 13.80 -20.67
N PHE A 328 8.40 14.95 -20.94
CA PHE A 328 7.99 15.84 -22.01
C PHE A 328 9.14 16.07 -22.99
N THR A 329 8.78 16.22 -24.25
CA THR A 329 9.71 16.29 -25.38
C THR A 329 9.07 17.06 -26.53
N HIS A 330 9.80 17.35 -27.60
CA HIS A 330 9.20 17.89 -28.81
C HIS A 330 8.71 16.78 -29.75
N MET A 331 9.60 15.91 -30.23
CA MET A 331 9.24 14.92 -31.26
C MET A 331 8.62 13.64 -30.66
N PRO A 332 7.40 13.24 -31.09
CA PRO A 332 6.72 12.06 -30.58
C PRO A 332 7.25 10.74 -31.17
N PRO A 333 7.41 9.67 -30.35
CA PRO A 333 7.71 8.33 -30.88
C PRO A 333 6.53 7.71 -31.64
N PHE A 334 5.30 8.22 -31.48
CA PHE A 334 4.10 7.73 -32.15
C PHE A 334 3.22 8.92 -32.59
N THR A 335 3.02 9.09 -33.90
CA THR A 335 2.15 10.12 -34.51
C THR A 335 1.63 9.67 -35.87
N GLY A 336 0.36 9.99 -36.16
CA GLY A 336 -0.26 9.85 -37.47
C GLY A 336 -0.88 11.14 -38.01
N GLY A 337 -0.63 12.30 -37.38
CA GLY A 337 -1.17 13.62 -37.72
C GLY A 337 -0.48 14.35 -38.88
N SER A 338 0.21 15.47 -38.63
CA SER A 338 1.01 16.15 -39.67
C SER A 338 2.34 15.45 -39.92
N HIS A 339 2.80 14.64 -38.98
CA HIS A 339 3.97 13.79 -39.08
C HIS A 339 3.62 12.32 -38.91
N ASN A 340 4.41 11.45 -39.55
CA ASN A 340 4.23 10.01 -39.62
C ASN A 340 5.43 9.27 -39.04
N SER A 341 5.30 8.77 -37.81
CA SER A 341 6.37 8.03 -37.11
C SER A 341 6.69 6.65 -37.71
N ASP A 342 5.96 6.19 -38.74
CA ASP A 342 6.30 4.99 -39.52
C ASP A 342 7.07 5.29 -40.82
N ALA A 343 7.20 6.56 -41.21
CA ALA A 343 7.86 6.95 -42.47
C ALA A 343 9.00 7.97 -42.30
N GLU A 344 8.97 8.80 -41.26
CA GLU A 344 9.99 9.83 -41.03
C GLU A 344 11.15 9.26 -40.20
N SER A 345 12.36 9.26 -40.77
CA SER A 345 13.56 8.62 -40.20
C SER A 345 13.82 9.02 -38.75
N ASP A 346 13.77 10.32 -38.45
CA ASP A 346 14.10 10.84 -37.11
C ASP A 346 13.09 10.34 -36.06
N LEU A 347 11.79 10.32 -36.39
CA LEU A 347 10.74 9.78 -35.52
C LEU A 347 10.83 8.26 -35.36
N ILE A 348 11.20 7.53 -36.42
CA ILE A 348 11.47 6.10 -36.36
C ILE A 348 12.62 5.83 -35.36
N GLN A 349 13.70 6.59 -35.42
CA GLN A 349 14.85 6.39 -34.54
C GLN A 349 14.56 6.83 -33.10
N ILE A 350 13.83 7.92 -32.89
CA ILE A 350 13.33 8.31 -31.56
C ILE A 350 12.51 7.16 -30.95
N ARG A 351 11.56 6.57 -31.68
CA ARG A 351 10.83 5.39 -31.19
C ARG A 351 11.77 4.23 -30.85
N ASN A 352 12.63 3.84 -31.78
CA ASN A 352 13.50 2.68 -31.64
C ASN A 352 14.48 2.82 -30.46
N ASN A 353 14.97 4.04 -30.19
CA ASN A 353 16.02 4.31 -29.21
C ASN A 353 15.47 4.70 -27.84
N LEU A 354 14.44 5.54 -27.80
CA LEU A 354 13.89 6.09 -26.55
C LEU A 354 12.90 5.15 -25.87
N VAL A 355 11.94 4.57 -26.61
CA VAL A 355 10.85 3.78 -26.02
C VAL A 355 11.33 2.58 -25.20
N PRO A 356 12.38 1.81 -25.61
CA PRO A 356 12.95 0.76 -24.76
C PRO A 356 13.49 1.24 -23.42
N ILE A 357 14.01 2.48 -23.35
CA ILE A 357 14.49 3.08 -22.09
C ILE A 357 13.28 3.41 -21.21
N LEU A 358 12.27 4.08 -21.78
CA LEU A 358 11.07 4.49 -21.04
C LEU A 358 10.29 3.29 -20.47
N ASP A 359 10.16 2.21 -21.25
CA ASP A 359 9.52 0.97 -20.81
C ASP A 359 10.30 0.28 -19.69
N ALA A 360 11.63 0.21 -19.78
CA ALA A 360 12.47 -0.44 -18.77
C ALA A 360 12.35 0.23 -17.38
N TYR A 361 12.11 1.54 -17.34
CA TYR A 361 11.94 2.31 -16.11
C TYR A 361 10.48 2.65 -15.78
N LYS A 362 9.50 2.05 -16.48
CA LYS A 362 8.06 2.17 -16.20
C LYS A 362 7.52 3.60 -16.16
N VAL A 363 8.00 4.44 -17.08
CA VAL A 363 7.54 5.85 -17.23
C VAL A 363 6.02 5.92 -17.40
N ASP A 364 5.38 6.93 -16.82
CA ASP A 364 3.92 6.94 -16.75
C ASP A 364 3.23 7.49 -17.99
N LEU A 365 3.74 8.64 -18.42
CA LEU A 365 3.15 9.53 -19.38
C LEU A 365 4.28 10.21 -20.15
N VAL A 366 4.19 10.19 -21.48
CA VAL A 366 5.09 10.89 -22.40
C VAL A 366 4.25 11.89 -23.16
N ILE A 367 4.67 13.16 -23.17
CA ILE A 367 3.93 14.24 -23.82
C ILE A 367 4.83 14.95 -24.82
N ALA A 368 4.35 15.13 -26.05
CA ALA A 368 5.13 15.62 -27.17
C ALA A 368 4.35 16.65 -28.01
N GLY A 369 5.08 17.49 -28.75
CA GLY A 369 4.56 18.42 -29.75
C GLY A 369 4.70 17.87 -31.18
N HIS A 370 5.23 18.71 -32.06
CA HIS A 370 5.70 18.46 -33.44
C HIS A 370 4.60 18.11 -34.45
N SER A 371 3.70 17.20 -34.11
CA SER A 371 2.54 16.89 -34.95
C SER A 371 1.38 17.84 -34.59
N HIS A 372 0.92 18.64 -35.56
CA HIS A 372 0.11 19.85 -35.36
C HIS A 372 -1.38 19.59 -35.00
N GLY A 373 -1.62 18.69 -34.06
CA GLY A 373 -2.93 18.31 -33.56
C GLY A 373 -2.82 17.63 -32.19
N TYR A 374 -3.90 16.98 -31.78
CA TYR A 374 -3.90 16.13 -30.58
C TYR A 374 -3.99 14.67 -30.96
N GLU A 375 -3.15 13.83 -30.37
CA GLU A 375 -3.27 12.37 -30.42
C GLU A 375 -2.97 11.81 -29.04
N ARG A 376 -3.64 10.73 -28.66
CA ARG A 376 -3.34 10.02 -27.43
C ARG A 376 -3.38 8.52 -27.68
N SER A 377 -2.31 7.84 -27.29
CA SER A 377 -2.22 6.39 -27.39
C SER A 377 -3.18 5.69 -26.42
N ARG A 378 -3.45 4.41 -26.70
CA ARG A 378 -3.85 3.47 -25.65
C ARG A 378 -2.69 3.32 -24.64
N LEU A 379 -2.94 2.72 -23.49
CA LEU A 379 -1.85 2.27 -22.62
C LEU A 379 -0.99 1.28 -23.42
N MET A 380 0.32 1.52 -23.52
CA MET A 380 1.23 0.79 -24.41
C MET A 380 2.51 0.34 -23.71
N ARG A 381 2.99 -0.87 -24.00
CA ARG A 381 4.30 -1.39 -23.58
C ARG A 381 4.90 -2.31 -24.63
N ASP A 382 6.20 -2.58 -24.51
CA ASP A 382 6.95 -3.58 -25.28
C ASP A 382 6.88 -3.37 -26.81
N HIS A 383 6.51 -2.18 -27.27
CA HIS A 383 6.28 -1.86 -28.68
C HIS A 383 7.29 -0.83 -29.19
N PHE A 384 8.30 -1.32 -29.90
CA PHE A 384 9.45 -0.52 -30.33
C PHE A 384 9.57 -0.36 -31.86
N THR A 385 8.57 -0.81 -32.63
CA THR A 385 8.66 -0.93 -34.10
C THR A 385 7.49 -0.21 -34.80
N THR A 386 7.34 -0.38 -36.11
CA THR A 386 6.26 0.22 -36.91
C THR A 386 4.87 -0.20 -36.41
N SER A 387 3.88 0.67 -36.58
CA SER A 387 2.50 0.43 -36.11
C SER A 387 1.84 -0.83 -36.69
N THR A 388 2.29 -1.27 -37.87
CA THR A 388 1.87 -2.52 -38.52
C THR A 388 2.11 -3.76 -37.65
N ASN A 389 3.15 -3.75 -36.81
CA ASN A 389 3.49 -4.85 -35.90
C ASN A 389 2.77 -4.74 -34.54
N PHE A 390 1.88 -3.77 -34.35
CA PHE A 390 1.16 -3.58 -33.09
C PHE A 390 0.11 -4.68 -32.87
N VAL A 391 0.50 -5.73 -32.16
CA VAL A 391 -0.40 -6.76 -31.64
C VAL A 391 -1.08 -6.24 -30.36
N MET A 392 -2.37 -5.94 -30.43
CA MET A 392 -3.18 -5.39 -29.34
C MET A 392 -3.04 -6.21 -28.03
N ALA A 393 -3.16 -7.54 -28.09
CA ALA A 393 -3.09 -8.41 -26.91
C ALA A 393 -1.70 -8.49 -26.23
N THR A 394 -0.63 -8.12 -26.94
CA THR A 394 0.74 -8.11 -26.41
C THR A 394 1.09 -6.74 -25.83
N HIS A 395 0.85 -5.70 -26.64
CA HIS A 395 1.38 -4.36 -26.42
C HIS A 395 0.42 -3.43 -25.67
N ASN A 396 -0.88 -3.73 -25.63
CA ASN A 396 -1.83 -3.01 -24.78
C ASN A 396 -2.14 -3.85 -23.52
N PRO A 397 -1.49 -3.58 -22.37
CA PRO A 397 -1.67 -4.34 -21.15
C PRO A 397 -3.08 -4.23 -20.56
N ALA A 398 -3.88 -3.27 -21.01
CA ALA A 398 -5.26 -3.12 -20.56
C ALA A 398 -6.21 -4.16 -21.19
N VAL A 399 -5.79 -4.87 -22.25
CA VAL A 399 -6.58 -5.91 -22.93
C VAL A 399 -6.82 -7.10 -22.02
N GLY A 400 -8.11 -7.40 -21.76
CA GLY A 400 -8.56 -8.47 -20.85
C GLY A 400 -8.97 -7.95 -19.48
N SER A 401 -8.32 -6.88 -19.00
CA SER A 401 -8.74 -6.13 -17.82
C SER A 401 -10.03 -5.32 -18.07
N ASN A 402 -10.43 -4.51 -17.11
CA ASN A 402 -11.56 -3.58 -17.26
C ASN A 402 -11.11 -2.14 -17.53
N ALA A 403 -9.80 -1.91 -17.52
CA ALA A 403 -9.15 -0.82 -18.23
C ALA A 403 -9.14 -1.03 -19.77
N GLN A 404 -9.86 -2.04 -20.30
CA GLN A 404 -10.15 -2.23 -21.73
C GLN A 404 -10.69 -0.97 -22.43
N GLY A 405 -11.19 0.02 -21.68
CA GLY A 405 -11.55 1.33 -22.18
C GLY A 405 -10.36 2.20 -22.64
N ASN A 406 -10.70 3.37 -23.15
CA ASN A 406 -9.74 4.39 -23.62
C ASN A 406 -9.20 5.27 -22.47
N GLY A 407 -9.25 4.84 -21.22
CA GLY A 407 -8.81 5.61 -20.05
C GLY A 407 -9.72 6.78 -19.64
N ARG A 408 -10.83 7.05 -20.37
CA ARG A 408 -11.53 8.35 -20.38
C ARG A 408 -12.07 8.81 -19.02
N TYR A 409 -12.69 7.90 -18.28
CA TYR A 409 -13.16 8.09 -16.90
C TYR A 409 -13.85 9.45 -16.62
N ASP A 410 -14.83 9.80 -17.43
CA ASP A 410 -15.60 11.05 -17.35
C ASP A 410 -17.03 10.84 -16.82
N GLY A 411 -17.33 9.65 -16.29
CA GLY A 411 -18.65 9.29 -15.79
C GLY A 411 -19.67 8.93 -16.86
N THR A 412 -19.32 8.96 -18.16
CA THR A 412 -20.17 8.39 -19.21
C THR A 412 -20.15 6.86 -19.19
N ALA A 413 -21.14 6.21 -19.83
CA ALA A 413 -21.22 4.75 -19.86
C ALA A 413 -19.97 4.13 -20.52
N ASN A 414 -19.45 3.04 -19.94
CA ASN A 414 -18.23 2.34 -20.38
C ASN A 414 -16.94 3.20 -20.34
N SER A 415 -16.95 4.31 -19.62
CA SER A 415 -15.81 5.23 -19.49
C SER A 415 -14.99 4.90 -18.25
N CYS A 416 -13.88 4.18 -18.41
CA CYS A 416 -13.05 3.73 -17.29
C CYS A 416 -11.57 4.14 -17.37
N PHE A 417 -10.91 4.20 -16.21
CA PHE A 417 -9.52 4.63 -16.02
C PHE A 417 -8.49 3.53 -16.36
N TYR A 418 -7.23 3.94 -16.51
CA TYR A 418 -6.08 3.04 -16.46
C TYR A 418 -5.63 2.82 -15.01
N TYR A 419 -5.24 1.60 -14.67
CA TYR A 419 -4.71 1.24 -13.34
C TYR A 419 -3.28 0.72 -13.48
N LYS A 420 -2.43 1.07 -12.52
CA LYS A 420 -1.06 0.57 -12.38
C LYS A 420 -0.78 0.21 -10.91
N ASN A 421 -0.05 -0.88 -10.69
CA ASN A 421 0.54 -1.29 -9.43
C ASN A 421 2.04 -0.93 -9.43
N SER A 422 2.47 -0.02 -8.56
CA SER A 422 3.87 0.43 -8.50
C SER A 422 4.84 -0.71 -8.16
N ALA A 423 4.35 -1.79 -7.52
CA ALA A 423 5.12 -2.99 -7.22
C ALA A 423 5.13 -4.03 -8.37
N ALA A 424 4.47 -3.78 -9.50
CA ALA A 424 4.45 -4.71 -10.64
C ALA A 424 5.87 -4.99 -11.16
N ALA A 425 6.21 -6.25 -11.38
CA ALA A 425 7.55 -6.66 -11.83
C ALA A 425 7.87 -6.24 -13.28
N LYS A 426 6.84 -5.95 -14.10
CA LYS A 426 6.94 -5.50 -15.49
C LYS A 426 6.33 -4.11 -15.64
N ASN A 427 6.61 -3.43 -16.75
CA ASN A 427 5.83 -2.24 -17.09
C ASN A 427 4.36 -2.61 -17.33
N GLU A 428 3.44 -1.84 -16.74
CA GLU A 428 2.01 -1.88 -17.02
C GLU A 428 1.60 -0.86 -18.08
N GLY A 429 2.57 -0.20 -18.69
CA GLY A 429 2.45 0.59 -19.90
C GLY A 429 2.51 2.08 -19.67
N ILE A 430 2.72 2.78 -20.77
CA ILE A 430 2.93 4.21 -20.90
C ILE A 430 1.77 4.77 -21.73
N VAL A 431 1.30 5.97 -21.40
CA VAL A 431 0.43 6.74 -22.29
C VAL A 431 1.30 7.75 -23.03
N TYR A 432 1.22 7.76 -24.36
CA TYR A 432 1.86 8.75 -25.22
C TYR A 432 0.80 9.77 -25.66
N VAL A 433 1.11 11.05 -25.51
CA VAL A 433 0.24 12.16 -25.92
C VAL A 433 1.01 13.07 -26.87
N VAL A 434 0.44 13.30 -28.05
CA VAL A 434 0.78 14.43 -28.93
C VAL A 434 -0.18 15.56 -28.58
N ASN A 435 0.37 16.74 -28.30
CA ASN A 435 -0.37 17.97 -28.00
C ASN A 435 0.27 19.17 -28.70
N GLY A 436 0.68 18.98 -29.97
CA GLY A 436 1.12 20.06 -30.86
C GLY A 436 -0.02 20.91 -31.40
N ALA A 437 -1.05 21.13 -30.59
CA ALA A 437 -2.28 21.77 -31.03
C ALA A 437 -2.33 23.28 -30.77
N GLY A 438 -1.29 23.84 -30.13
CA GLY A 438 -1.33 25.11 -29.40
C GLY A 438 -1.44 26.38 -30.24
N GLY A 439 -0.96 26.38 -31.49
CA GLY A 439 -1.08 27.55 -32.36
C GLY A 439 -0.87 27.26 -33.85
N ARG A 440 0.17 26.48 -34.20
CA ARG A 440 0.43 26.07 -35.58
C ARG A 440 -0.69 25.18 -36.10
N ALA A 441 -1.05 25.37 -37.37
CA ALA A 441 -2.07 24.58 -38.03
C ALA A 441 -1.46 23.39 -38.77
N LEU A 442 -2.28 22.35 -38.95
CA LEU A 442 -1.99 21.29 -39.91
C LEU A 442 -2.01 21.91 -41.31
N GLU A 443 -0.91 21.82 -42.04
CA GLU A 443 -0.85 22.38 -43.39
C GLU A 443 -1.73 21.56 -44.35
N GLU A 444 -2.78 22.17 -44.91
CA GLU A 444 -3.52 21.60 -46.04
C GLU A 444 -2.71 21.74 -47.34
N VAL A 445 -1.49 21.19 -47.36
CA VAL A 445 -0.73 21.01 -48.61
C VAL A 445 -1.40 19.89 -49.40
N VAL A 446 -2.24 20.31 -50.34
CA VAL A 446 -2.88 19.47 -51.35
C VAL A 446 -1.81 18.63 -52.06
N GLY A 447 -1.72 17.35 -51.69
CA GLY A 447 -0.77 16.39 -52.28
C GLY A 447 0.18 15.70 -51.30
N SER A 448 0.42 16.22 -50.08
CA SER A 448 1.27 15.53 -49.09
C SER A 448 0.43 14.76 -48.06
N ASN A 449 0.19 13.48 -48.34
CA ASN A 449 -0.47 12.54 -47.41
C ASN A 449 0.47 12.14 -46.24
N ARG A 450 0.86 13.09 -45.38
CA ARG A 450 1.62 12.77 -44.14
C ARG A 450 0.76 12.20 -43.01
N ARG A 451 -0.57 12.19 -43.17
CA ARG A 451 -1.48 11.48 -42.27
C ARG A 451 -1.27 9.97 -42.39
N ASN A 452 -1.20 9.29 -41.25
CA ASN A 452 -1.21 7.82 -41.17
C ASN A 452 -2.45 7.34 -40.39
N PRO A 453 -3.63 7.23 -41.05
CA PRO A 453 -4.86 6.79 -40.39
C PRO A 453 -4.77 5.36 -39.82
N GLU A 454 -3.92 4.50 -40.39
CA GLU A 454 -3.71 3.14 -39.88
C GLU A 454 -3.02 3.14 -38.53
N LEU A 455 -1.95 3.93 -38.37
CA LEU A 455 -1.28 4.12 -37.09
C LEU A 455 -2.24 4.67 -36.04
N ALA A 456 -2.99 5.72 -36.40
CA ALA A 456 -3.99 6.32 -35.51
C ALA A 456 -5.05 5.27 -35.07
N ALA A 457 -5.62 4.50 -36.00
CA ALA A 457 -6.59 3.46 -35.67
C ALA A 457 -6.01 2.36 -34.75
N ARG A 458 -4.79 1.90 -35.02
CA ARG A 458 -4.11 0.79 -34.31
C ARG A 458 -3.61 1.18 -32.92
N LEU A 459 -3.00 2.36 -32.77
CA LEU A 459 -2.31 2.79 -31.54
C LEU A 459 -3.12 3.81 -30.74
N MET A 460 -3.76 4.77 -31.40
CA MET A 460 -4.43 5.90 -30.72
C MET A 460 -5.81 5.55 -30.17
N ALA A 461 -6.03 5.98 -28.93
CA ALA A 461 -7.30 5.95 -28.21
C ALA A 461 -8.16 7.19 -28.49
N SER A 462 -7.53 8.30 -28.91
CA SER A 462 -8.18 9.53 -29.36
C SER A 462 -7.25 10.30 -30.32
N SER A 463 -7.84 10.99 -31.31
CA SER A 463 -7.12 11.84 -32.25
C SER A 463 -7.99 13.01 -32.74
N HIS A 464 -7.49 14.24 -32.63
CA HIS A 464 -8.14 15.48 -33.06
C HIS A 464 -7.15 16.37 -33.83
N PHE A 465 -7.09 16.17 -35.14
CA PHE A 465 -6.08 16.80 -36.00
C PHE A 465 -6.35 18.28 -36.34
N PHE A 466 -7.61 18.64 -36.58
CA PHE A 466 -7.96 19.94 -37.17
C PHE A 466 -8.30 21.04 -36.16
N VAL A 467 -8.71 20.66 -34.95
CA VAL A 467 -9.13 21.63 -33.92
C VAL A 467 -7.96 21.84 -32.97
N GLY A 468 -7.41 23.05 -32.97
CA GLY A 468 -6.38 23.46 -32.01
C GLY A 468 -6.87 23.36 -30.58
N GLY A 469 -5.94 23.36 -29.62
CA GLY A 469 -6.25 23.18 -28.20
C GLY A 469 -5.01 23.17 -27.34
N SER A 470 -5.23 22.88 -26.06
CA SER A 470 -4.18 22.70 -25.05
C SER A 470 -4.62 21.66 -24.02
N MET A 471 -3.70 21.19 -23.17
CA MET A 471 -4.00 20.15 -22.20
C MET A 471 -3.91 20.70 -20.76
N TYR A 472 -4.96 20.40 -19.98
CA TYR A 472 -4.93 20.48 -18.52
C TYR A 472 -4.50 19.12 -17.98
N LEU A 473 -3.54 19.11 -17.06
CA LEU A 473 -3.12 17.92 -16.34
C LEU A 473 -3.16 18.21 -14.83
N GLU A 474 -3.79 17.33 -14.07
CA GLU A 474 -3.71 17.36 -12.60
C GLU A 474 -3.22 16.02 -12.05
N VAL A 475 -2.41 16.11 -11.00
CA VAL A 475 -1.96 14.97 -10.20
C VAL A 475 -2.31 15.22 -8.75
N GLU A 476 -2.94 14.25 -8.10
CA GLU A 476 -3.36 14.32 -6.71
C GLU A 476 -3.05 12.98 -6.04
N GLY A 477 -2.00 12.94 -5.23
CA GLY A 477 -1.52 11.70 -4.60
C GLY A 477 -1.14 10.64 -5.64
N LYS A 478 -1.94 9.58 -5.75
CA LYS A 478 -1.78 8.52 -6.78
C LYS A 478 -2.92 8.48 -7.79
N ARG A 479 -3.52 9.63 -8.08
CA ARG A 479 -4.40 9.85 -9.24
C ARG A 479 -3.79 10.89 -10.17
N LEU A 480 -3.83 10.63 -11.48
CA LEU A 480 -3.49 11.56 -12.55
C LEU A 480 -4.71 11.71 -13.47
N THR A 481 -5.17 12.93 -13.72
CA THR A 481 -6.30 13.23 -14.62
C THR A 481 -5.89 14.26 -15.66
N ALA A 482 -6.12 13.96 -16.93
CA ALA A 482 -5.74 14.78 -18.08
C ALA A 482 -6.97 15.14 -18.93
N LYS A 483 -7.05 16.37 -19.45
CA LYS A 483 -8.14 16.86 -20.33
C LYS A 483 -7.56 17.64 -21.51
N TYR A 484 -7.99 17.32 -22.73
CA TYR A 484 -7.69 18.12 -23.92
C TYR A 484 -8.81 19.14 -24.17
N ILE A 485 -8.48 20.42 -24.04
CA ILE A 485 -9.38 21.56 -24.14
C ILE A 485 -9.15 22.21 -25.51
N SER A 486 -10.14 22.06 -26.39
CA SER A 486 -10.07 22.62 -27.73
C SER A 486 -10.36 24.12 -27.76
N ALA A 487 -9.84 24.80 -28.79
CA ALA A 487 -10.13 26.18 -29.16
C ALA A 487 -11.63 26.49 -29.35
N LYS A 488 -12.49 25.47 -29.43
CA LYS A 488 -13.95 25.59 -29.45
C LYS A 488 -14.59 25.59 -28.05
N LYS A 489 -13.79 25.75 -26.98
CA LYS A 489 -14.21 25.71 -25.57
C LYS A 489 -14.84 24.37 -25.15
N GLN A 490 -14.41 23.27 -25.79
CA GLN A 490 -14.91 21.92 -25.54
C GLN A 490 -13.78 21.02 -25.07
N VAL A 491 -14.01 20.24 -24.01
CA VAL A 491 -13.16 19.09 -23.66
C VAL A 491 -13.47 17.98 -24.67
N LEU A 492 -12.55 17.74 -25.61
CA LEU A 492 -12.74 16.74 -26.67
C LEU A 492 -12.23 15.35 -26.27
N ASP A 493 -11.29 15.30 -25.32
CA ASP A 493 -10.81 14.06 -24.74
C ASP A 493 -10.41 14.25 -23.27
N GLN A 494 -10.47 13.16 -22.52
CA GLN A 494 -10.03 13.07 -21.13
C GLN A 494 -9.37 11.70 -20.93
N PHE A 495 -8.47 11.57 -19.97
CA PHE A 495 -8.15 10.27 -19.38
C PHE A 495 -7.75 10.37 -17.91
N THR A 496 -7.82 9.26 -17.18
CA THR A 496 -7.37 9.13 -15.80
C THR A 496 -6.50 7.88 -15.63
N ILE A 497 -5.42 8.01 -14.85
CA ILE A 497 -4.58 6.91 -14.38
C ILE A 497 -4.63 6.89 -12.84
N PHE A 498 -4.89 5.72 -12.25
CA PHE A 498 -4.72 5.47 -10.83
C PHE A 498 -3.50 4.58 -10.60
N LYS A 499 -2.74 4.86 -9.54
CA LYS A 499 -1.67 4.00 -9.02
C LYS A 499 -2.02 3.44 -7.66
N ASP A 500 -1.89 2.13 -7.51
CA ASP A 500 -2.12 1.39 -6.26
C ASP A 500 -3.50 1.66 -5.63
N LEU A 501 -3.74 1.10 -4.43
CA LEU A 501 -5.03 1.27 -3.74
C LEU A 501 -5.14 2.61 -3.00
N ASP A 502 -4.02 3.26 -2.62
CA ASP A 502 -4.02 4.61 -2.06
C ASP A 502 -4.23 5.73 -3.11
N GLY A 503 -4.42 5.36 -4.39
CA GLY A 503 -4.96 6.26 -5.40
C GLY A 503 -6.48 6.47 -5.29
N PHE A 504 -7.22 5.55 -4.67
CA PHE A 504 -8.67 5.64 -4.53
C PHE A 504 -9.10 6.23 -3.17
N THR A 505 -10.22 6.93 -3.17
CA THR A 505 -10.87 7.41 -1.94
C THR A 505 -11.83 6.36 -1.40
N VAL A 506 -11.97 6.22 -0.08
CA VAL A 506 -13.09 5.48 0.50
C VAL A 506 -14.18 6.50 0.83
N PRO A 507 -15.40 6.34 0.31
CA PRO A 507 -16.46 7.33 0.53
C PRO A 507 -17.03 7.20 1.94
N GLU A 508 -17.42 8.33 2.52
CA GLU A 508 -18.24 8.40 3.74
C GLU A 508 -19.63 7.77 3.53
N THR A 509 -20.26 7.37 4.64
CA THR A 509 -21.62 6.82 4.68
C THR A 509 -22.68 7.92 4.71
N ASP A 510 -23.07 8.45 3.55
CA ASP A 510 -23.91 9.66 3.44
C ASP A 510 -25.33 9.43 2.85
N ASP A 511 -25.85 8.20 2.89
CA ASP A 511 -27.07 7.74 2.20
C ASP A 511 -27.05 7.92 0.65
N VAL A 512 -25.96 8.44 0.05
CA VAL A 512 -25.84 8.62 -1.40
C VAL A 512 -25.59 7.27 -2.08
N THR A 513 -26.54 6.91 -2.95
CA THR A 513 -26.42 5.78 -3.88
C THR A 513 -25.22 5.96 -4.80
N ARG A 514 -24.23 5.08 -4.71
CA ARG A 514 -23.08 5.02 -5.64
C ARG A 514 -23.11 3.74 -6.44
N THR A 515 -22.88 3.83 -7.75
CA THR A 515 -22.81 2.69 -8.68
C THR A 515 -21.37 2.51 -9.15
N ALA A 516 -20.85 1.29 -9.10
CA ALA A 516 -19.56 0.97 -9.71
C ALA A 516 -19.64 1.08 -11.24
N ILE A 517 -18.86 1.99 -11.83
CA ILE A 517 -18.73 2.11 -13.31
C ILE A 517 -17.40 1.54 -13.82
N CYS A 518 -16.51 1.23 -12.90
CA CYS A 518 -15.15 0.79 -13.14
C CYS A 518 -14.79 -0.39 -12.25
N GLU A 519 -13.82 -1.18 -12.70
CA GLU A 519 -13.07 -2.04 -11.81
C GLU A 519 -11.59 -2.13 -12.26
N CYS A 520 -10.69 -2.42 -11.33
CA CYS A 520 -9.31 -2.84 -11.62
C CYS A 520 -9.00 -4.13 -10.86
N THR A 521 -7.84 -4.74 -11.09
CA THR A 521 -7.43 -5.95 -10.34
C THR A 521 -5.99 -5.79 -9.88
N ASP A 522 -5.71 -6.06 -8.60
CA ASP A 522 -4.33 -6.14 -8.13
C ASP A 522 -3.70 -7.47 -8.56
N ALA A 523 -2.72 -7.41 -9.46
CA ALA A 523 -1.87 -8.56 -9.78
C ALA A 523 -0.78 -8.68 -8.71
N GLN A 524 -1.10 -9.32 -7.59
CA GLN A 524 -0.12 -9.62 -6.54
C GLN A 524 0.54 -10.98 -6.80
N PRO A 525 1.83 -11.18 -6.48
CA PRO A 525 2.45 -12.51 -6.52
C PRO A 525 1.84 -13.45 -5.47
N GLY A 526 0.81 -14.21 -5.87
CA GLY A 526 0.07 -15.14 -5.01
C GLY A 526 -1.37 -15.35 -5.52
N SER A 527 -2.07 -16.34 -4.99
CA SER A 527 -3.40 -16.77 -5.46
C SER A 527 -4.58 -15.87 -5.01
N ASP A 528 -4.34 -14.61 -4.66
CA ASP A 528 -5.34 -13.72 -4.04
C ASP A 528 -5.53 -12.39 -4.79
N ASN A 529 -5.78 -12.45 -6.10
CA ASN A 529 -6.03 -11.26 -6.91
C ASN A 529 -7.46 -10.73 -6.65
N PHE A 530 -7.59 -9.53 -6.08
CA PHE A 530 -8.86 -8.85 -5.88
C PHE A 530 -9.20 -7.96 -7.06
N THR A 531 -10.43 -8.07 -7.55
CA THR A 531 -11.01 -7.03 -8.42
C THR A 531 -11.63 -5.93 -7.57
N HIS A 532 -11.14 -4.70 -7.68
CA HIS A 532 -11.60 -3.52 -6.95
C HIS A 532 -12.65 -2.76 -7.76
N TYR A 533 -13.81 -2.46 -7.18
CA TYR A 533 -14.95 -1.81 -7.83
C TYR A 533 -15.05 -0.34 -7.42
N VAL A 534 -15.14 0.54 -8.41
CA VAL A 534 -14.97 1.99 -8.24
C VAL A 534 -16.12 2.76 -8.92
N ASP A 535 -16.62 3.81 -8.26
CA ASP A 535 -17.66 4.68 -8.82
C ASP A 535 -17.11 5.66 -9.89
N ASN A 536 -17.91 6.67 -10.28
CA ASN A 536 -17.53 7.68 -11.27
C ASN A 536 -16.75 8.88 -10.71
N LYS A 537 -16.44 8.89 -9.41
CA LYS A 537 -15.68 9.97 -8.75
C LYS A 537 -14.28 9.54 -8.33
N GLY A 538 -14.04 8.25 -8.17
CA GLY A 538 -12.76 7.65 -7.74
C GLY A 538 -12.91 6.85 -6.45
N ASN A 539 -14.14 6.63 -5.99
CA ASN A 539 -14.41 6.01 -4.72
C ASN A 539 -14.38 4.49 -4.81
N LEU A 540 -13.51 3.85 -4.04
CA LEU A 540 -13.45 2.41 -3.84
C LEU A 540 -14.68 1.96 -3.05
N LEU A 541 -15.61 1.28 -3.73
CA LEU A 541 -16.88 0.83 -3.14
C LEU A 541 -16.75 -0.55 -2.49
N LEU A 542 -16.03 -1.46 -3.16
CA LEU A 542 -15.96 -2.87 -2.84
C LEU A 542 -14.71 -3.47 -3.49
N SER A 543 -14.27 -4.65 -3.07
CA SER A 543 -13.36 -5.49 -3.86
C SER A 543 -13.80 -6.95 -3.77
N ILE A 544 -13.50 -7.76 -4.79
CA ILE A 544 -13.88 -9.17 -4.85
C ILE A 544 -12.71 -9.98 -5.39
N ASN A 545 -12.10 -10.84 -4.56
CA ASN A 545 -11.25 -11.93 -5.02
C ASN A 545 -12.13 -12.98 -5.69
N LYS A 546 -11.82 -13.23 -6.95
CA LYS A 546 -12.61 -14.04 -7.87
C LYS A 546 -12.32 -15.53 -7.78
N HIS A 547 -11.20 -15.97 -7.18
CA HIS A 547 -10.77 -17.40 -7.16
C HIS A 547 -10.92 -18.08 -8.53
N ASP A 548 -10.40 -17.43 -9.58
CA ASP A 548 -10.50 -17.80 -11.00
C ASP A 548 -11.93 -17.81 -11.62
N LEU A 549 -12.94 -17.32 -10.90
CA LEU A 549 -14.33 -17.24 -11.39
C LEU A 549 -14.65 -15.93 -12.12
N ASN A 550 -15.25 -16.03 -13.30
CA ASN A 550 -15.80 -14.86 -13.99
C ASN A 550 -17.17 -14.45 -13.41
N ILE A 551 -17.14 -13.61 -12.37
CA ILE A 551 -18.36 -12.99 -11.80
C ILE A 551 -18.89 -11.79 -12.60
N GLY A 552 -18.28 -11.43 -13.73
CA GLY A 552 -18.69 -10.32 -14.62
C GLY A 552 -17.77 -9.11 -14.60
N LYS A 553 -18.23 -8.03 -15.26
CA LYS A 553 -17.53 -6.75 -15.45
C LYS A 553 -18.48 -5.57 -15.19
N ALA A 554 -17.99 -4.48 -14.61
CA ALA A 554 -18.75 -3.23 -14.48
C ALA A 554 -19.29 -2.76 -15.85
N GLY A 555 -20.54 -2.29 -15.89
CA GLY A 555 -21.23 -1.86 -17.12
C GLY A 555 -21.79 -2.98 -18.01
N VAL A 556 -21.48 -4.25 -17.73
CA VAL A 556 -22.13 -5.42 -18.31
C VAL A 556 -23.02 -6.03 -17.22
N THR A 557 -24.24 -6.48 -17.52
CA THR A 557 -25.12 -7.10 -16.51
C THR A 557 -24.49 -8.40 -16.01
N PRO A 558 -23.84 -8.40 -14.83
CA PRO A 558 -24.35 -9.19 -13.71
C PRO A 558 -23.91 -8.71 -12.29
N PHE A 559 -23.82 -7.41 -12.05
CA PHE A 559 -23.85 -6.87 -10.68
C PHE A 559 -24.10 -5.36 -10.69
N ASP A 560 -24.93 -4.91 -9.76
CA ASP A 560 -25.09 -3.49 -9.42
C ASP A 560 -24.55 -3.28 -8.01
N VAL A 561 -23.27 -2.91 -7.87
CA VAL A 561 -22.70 -2.52 -6.57
C VAL A 561 -23.26 -1.14 -6.21
N LYS A 562 -24.37 -1.14 -5.49
CA LYS A 562 -24.99 0.04 -4.89
C LYS A 562 -24.52 0.22 -3.45
N LEU A 563 -23.67 1.21 -3.19
CA LEU A 563 -23.37 1.64 -1.81
C LEU A 563 -24.48 2.59 -1.31
N GLY A 564 -24.96 2.40 -0.08
CA GLY A 564 -25.91 3.30 0.61
C GLY A 564 -25.83 3.14 2.14
N GLY A 565 -26.40 4.09 2.89
CA GLY A 565 -26.37 4.14 4.36
C GLY A 565 -25.88 5.48 4.96
N LYS A 566 -26.50 5.94 6.05
CA LYS A 566 -26.02 7.07 6.92
C LYS A 566 -24.83 6.66 7.79
N PRO A 567 -24.13 7.59 8.46
CA PRO A 567 -23.10 7.23 9.42
C PRO A 567 -23.69 6.46 10.60
N GLY A 568 -22.90 5.51 11.11
CA GLY A 568 -23.21 4.73 12.30
C GLY A 568 -23.95 3.41 12.06
N ARG A 569 -24.70 2.99 13.08
CA ARG A 569 -25.35 1.67 13.21
C ARG A 569 -26.86 1.79 13.32
N THR A 570 -27.58 0.79 12.81
CA THR A 570 -28.98 0.53 13.17
C THR A 570 -29.00 -0.51 14.27
N GLU A 571 -29.71 -0.24 15.37
CA GLU A 571 -30.04 -1.28 16.34
C GLU A 571 -31.18 -2.14 15.80
N VAL A 572 -30.90 -3.44 15.68
CA VAL A 572 -31.87 -4.48 15.32
C VAL A 572 -32.23 -5.20 16.62
N GLY A 573 -33.51 -5.47 16.87
CA GLY A 573 -33.94 -6.05 18.14
C GLY A 573 -33.23 -7.37 18.47
N ALA A 574 -33.08 -7.69 19.76
CA ALA A 574 -32.53 -8.97 20.23
C ALA A 574 -33.19 -10.19 19.55
N LEU A 575 -34.49 -10.04 19.22
CA LEU A 575 -35.21 -10.85 18.25
C LEU A 575 -34.98 -10.31 16.82
N GLY A 576 -33.88 -10.71 16.19
CA GLY A 576 -33.81 -10.75 14.72
C GLY A 576 -34.98 -11.60 14.16
N PRO A 577 -35.36 -11.47 12.87
CA PRO A 577 -36.62 -12.00 12.33
C PRO A 577 -36.89 -13.43 12.82
N ALA A 578 -38.02 -13.59 13.54
CA ALA A 578 -38.19 -14.49 14.68
C ALA A 578 -38.16 -16.01 14.39
N THR A 579 -37.66 -16.42 13.24
CA THR A 579 -37.54 -17.80 12.75
C THR A 579 -36.21 -18.10 12.04
N ASN A 580 -35.30 -17.12 11.87
CA ASN A 580 -34.36 -17.16 10.74
C ASN A 580 -32.86 -17.36 11.03
N TYR A 581 -32.39 -17.36 12.29
CA TYR A 581 -30.93 -17.47 12.57
C TYR A 581 -30.47 -18.36 13.75
N VAL A 582 -31.37 -18.99 14.49
CA VAL A 582 -31.00 -19.99 15.53
C VAL A 582 -32.00 -21.15 15.46
N ARG A 583 -31.56 -22.38 15.74
CA ARG A 583 -32.47 -23.53 15.89
C ARG A 583 -33.57 -23.21 16.90
N SER A 584 -34.79 -23.63 16.60
CA SER A 584 -35.96 -23.47 17.48
C SER A 584 -35.86 -24.23 18.81
N ASP A 585 -34.87 -25.11 18.97
CA ASP A 585 -34.65 -25.95 20.16
C ASP A 585 -33.80 -25.28 21.26
N ARG A 586 -33.12 -24.16 20.98
CA ARG A 586 -32.25 -23.46 21.95
C ARG A 586 -32.34 -21.93 21.81
N PRO A 587 -33.32 -21.27 22.46
CA PRO A 587 -33.33 -19.81 22.56
C PRO A 587 -32.15 -19.35 23.42
N ARG A 588 -31.10 -18.81 22.79
CA ARG A 588 -30.09 -18.01 23.49
C ARG A 588 -30.59 -16.57 23.57
N SER A 589 -31.00 -16.14 24.77
CA SER A 589 -31.25 -14.73 25.07
C SER A 589 -29.91 -13.98 25.08
N PHE A 590 -29.58 -13.31 23.98
CA PHE A 590 -28.51 -12.31 23.96
C PHE A 590 -29.03 -11.04 24.65
N SER A 591 -28.29 -10.51 25.61
CA SER A 591 -28.75 -9.46 26.54
C SER A 591 -28.70 -8.03 25.99
N SER A 592 -28.38 -7.85 24.71
CA SER A 592 -28.27 -6.55 24.04
C SER A 592 -28.77 -6.61 22.61
N ASN A 593 -29.23 -5.47 22.10
CA ASN A 593 -29.71 -5.34 20.72
C ASN A 593 -28.59 -5.71 19.73
N TRP A 594 -28.96 -6.37 18.64
CA TRP A 594 -28.07 -6.53 17.49
C TRP A 594 -27.77 -5.15 16.90
N ARG A 595 -26.59 -5.00 16.31
CA ARG A 595 -26.18 -3.76 15.64
C ARG A 595 -25.70 -4.13 14.25
N VAL A 596 -26.08 -3.35 13.25
CA VAL A 596 -25.62 -3.53 11.87
C VAL A 596 -25.13 -2.18 11.38
N MET A 597 -23.95 -2.14 10.77
CA MET A 597 -23.47 -0.92 10.10
C MET A 597 -24.46 -0.54 9.01
N ASN A 598 -24.80 0.75 8.92
CA ASN A 598 -25.79 1.22 7.97
C ASN A 598 -25.34 1.10 6.49
N ARG A 599 -24.08 0.76 6.26
CA ARG A 599 -23.42 0.63 4.95
C ARG A 599 -23.71 -0.75 4.32
N TYR A 600 -24.43 -0.77 3.20
CA TYR A 600 -24.78 -2.00 2.48
C TYR A 600 -24.37 -1.96 1.00
N TRP A 601 -24.31 -3.14 0.38
CA TRP A 601 -24.02 -3.37 -1.04
C TRP A 601 -24.99 -4.41 -1.62
N SER A 602 -25.28 -4.35 -2.92
CA SER A 602 -25.97 -5.41 -3.66
C SER A 602 -25.03 -6.08 -4.67
N VAL A 603 -25.17 -7.39 -4.90
CA VAL A 603 -24.48 -8.16 -5.95
C VAL A 603 -25.47 -9.19 -6.51
N LYS A 604 -25.49 -9.42 -7.83
CA LYS A 604 -26.43 -10.32 -8.51
C LYS A 604 -25.75 -11.12 -9.65
N PRO A 605 -24.98 -12.18 -9.32
CA PRO A 605 -24.07 -12.89 -10.26
C PRO A 605 -24.73 -13.41 -11.56
N ASN A 606 -23.92 -13.58 -12.62
CA ASN A 606 -24.38 -14.03 -13.95
C ASN A 606 -24.60 -15.54 -14.01
N PRO A 607 -23.57 -16.37 -13.67
CA PRO A 607 -23.87 -17.72 -13.27
C PRO A 607 -24.54 -17.64 -11.89
N GLU A 608 -25.56 -18.48 -11.66
CA GLU A 608 -25.76 -18.94 -10.28
C GLU A 608 -24.43 -19.50 -9.79
N LEU A 609 -23.98 -19.10 -8.59
CA LEU A 609 -22.84 -19.72 -7.93
C LEU A 609 -23.20 -21.19 -7.69
N THR A 610 -22.74 -22.06 -8.58
CA THR A 610 -23.12 -23.46 -8.69
C THR A 610 -21.94 -24.34 -8.31
N GLY A 611 -22.20 -25.42 -7.56
CA GLY A 611 -21.13 -26.29 -7.10
C GLY A 611 -20.24 -25.64 -6.02
N LYS A 612 -18.92 -25.89 -6.10
CA LYS A 612 -17.90 -25.47 -5.11
C LYS A 612 -17.45 -23.99 -5.26
N GLN A 613 -18.19 -23.16 -5.98
CA GLN A 613 -17.77 -21.82 -6.37
C GLN A 613 -17.98 -20.79 -5.25
N GLN A 614 -16.91 -20.10 -4.86
CA GLN A 614 -16.89 -19.07 -3.82
C GLN A 614 -16.11 -17.84 -4.29
N VAL A 615 -16.52 -16.66 -3.84
CA VAL A 615 -15.75 -15.40 -3.98
C VAL A 615 -15.53 -14.75 -2.62
N THR A 616 -14.39 -14.10 -2.42
CA THR A 616 -14.12 -13.33 -1.19
C THR A 616 -14.32 -11.86 -1.49
N VAL A 617 -15.26 -11.23 -0.80
CA VAL A 617 -15.60 -9.82 -0.95
C VAL A 617 -14.97 -9.03 0.21
N ARG A 618 -14.34 -7.90 -0.10
CA ARG A 618 -13.72 -6.96 0.84
C ARG A 618 -14.43 -5.61 0.76
N HIS A 619 -14.68 -5.03 1.92
CA HIS A 619 -15.39 -3.75 2.09
C HIS A 619 -14.54 -2.75 2.86
N TYR A 620 -14.69 -1.45 2.60
CA TYR A 620 -13.82 -0.40 3.15
C TYR A 620 -14.62 0.63 3.98
N TYR A 621 -14.00 1.22 5.00
CA TYR A 621 -14.62 2.22 5.89
C TYR A 621 -13.60 3.19 6.52
N THR A 622 -14.05 4.33 7.06
CA THR A 622 -13.20 5.42 7.59
C THR A 622 -13.17 5.50 9.12
N ASP A 623 -12.33 6.37 9.70
CA ASP A 623 -12.37 6.69 11.14
C ASP A 623 -13.66 7.42 11.56
N SER A 624 -14.27 8.17 10.64
CA SER A 624 -15.59 8.80 10.82
C SER A 624 -16.67 7.73 10.98
N ASP A 625 -16.69 6.73 10.07
CA ASP A 625 -17.54 5.54 10.18
C ASP A 625 -17.41 4.88 11.57
N LEU A 626 -16.17 4.62 12.03
CA LEU A 626 -15.90 4.06 13.37
C LEU A 626 -16.36 4.96 14.53
N THR A 627 -16.23 6.28 14.40
CA THR A 627 -16.63 7.25 15.42
C THR A 627 -18.15 7.25 15.58
N HIS A 628 -18.89 7.27 14.47
CA HIS A 628 -20.35 7.15 14.47
C HIS A 628 -20.85 5.77 14.92
N LEU A 629 -20.03 4.72 14.85
CA LEU A 629 -20.32 3.44 15.49
C LEU A 629 -20.15 3.49 17.03
N ARG A 630 -19.24 4.32 17.57
CA ARG A 630 -18.92 4.39 19.01
C ARG A 630 -19.88 5.26 19.83
N PHE A 631 -20.36 6.38 19.30
CA PHE A 631 -21.11 7.37 20.08
C PHE A 631 -22.63 7.25 19.96
N ASN A 632 -23.26 6.61 20.96
CA ASN A 632 -24.61 6.98 21.41
C ASN A 632 -24.76 6.69 22.92
N ASP A 633 -25.46 7.57 23.64
CA ASP A 633 -25.98 7.35 25.01
C ASP A 633 -24.96 7.04 26.14
N GLY A 634 -23.78 7.67 26.10
CA GLY A 634 -22.95 7.89 27.29
C GLY A 634 -22.19 6.68 27.88
N ALA A 635 -22.36 5.48 27.31
CA ALA A 635 -21.60 4.29 27.68
C ALA A 635 -20.53 3.97 26.63
N TYR A 636 -19.28 3.79 27.07
CA TYR A 636 -18.17 3.28 26.25
C TYR A 636 -18.34 1.76 26.00
N GLU A 637 -19.38 1.36 25.26
CA GLU A 637 -19.51 -0.03 24.80
C GLU A 637 -18.52 -0.29 23.65
N HIS A 638 -17.43 -1.00 23.98
CA HIS A 638 -16.44 -1.43 23.00
C HIS A 638 -17.08 -2.35 21.94
N ILE A 639 -17.21 -1.86 20.71
CA ILE A 639 -17.57 -2.69 19.55
C ILE A 639 -16.39 -3.62 19.23
N GLY A 640 -16.57 -4.90 19.51
CA GLY A 640 -15.73 -5.97 18.96
C GLY A 640 -16.22 -6.37 17.56
N HIS A 641 -15.38 -7.07 16.78
CA HIS A 641 -15.72 -7.48 15.41
C HIS A 641 -17.00 -8.36 15.33
N PHE A 642 -17.36 -9.05 16.42
CA PHE A 642 -18.60 -9.83 16.57
C PHE A 642 -19.89 -9.07 16.26
N SER A 643 -19.85 -7.74 16.35
CA SER A 643 -21.01 -6.86 16.25
C SER A 643 -21.37 -6.46 14.80
N LEU A 644 -20.75 -7.04 13.77
CA LEU A 644 -21.07 -6.79 12.36
C LEU A 644 -21.40 -8.10 11.63
N ARG A 645 -22.69 -8.35 11.33
CA ARG A 645 -23.18 -9.59 10.72
C ARG A 645 -24.21 -9.32 9.63
N PHE A 646 -24.16 -10.07 8.53
CA PHE A 646 -24.86 -9.75 7.27
C PHE A 646 -25.69 -10.95 6.71
N PHE A 647 -26.43 -10.71 5.61
CA PHE A 647 -27.62 -11.49 5.22
C PHE A 647 -27.45 -12.48 4.04
N LYS A 648 -28.33 -13.48 3.96
CA LYS A 648 -28.54 -14.39 2.81
C LYS A 648 -29.28 -13.71 1.65
N ILE A 649 -28.72 -13.73 0.43
CA ILE A 649 -29.24 -12.98 -0.74
C ILE A 649 -29.99 -13.88 -1.76
N ASN A 650 -29.51 -15.09 -2.06
CA ASN A 650 -29.94 -15.85 -3.25
C ASN A 650 -31.08 -16.87 -3.01
N SER A 651 -32.23 -16.45 -2.49
CA SER A 651 -33.43 -17.32 -2.47
C SER A 651 -34.75 -16.57 -2.68
N LEU A 652 -34.70 -15.43 -3.38
CA LEU A 652 -35.86 -14.58 -3.65
C LEU A 652 -35.98 -14.37 -5.17
N THR A 653 -37.18 -14.60 -5.70
CA THR A 653 -37.57 -14.27 -7.08
C THR A 653 -37.87 -12.78 -7.27
N THR A 654 -37.75 -12.00 -6.20
CA THR A 654 -37.97 -10.55 -6.14
C THR A 654 -36.72 -9.84 -5.61
N ASN A 655 -36.54 -8.56 -5.96
CA ASN A 655 -35.39 -7.77 -5.53
C ASN A 655 -35.36 -7.65 -4.00
N TYR A 656 -34.27 -8.14 -3.38
CA TYR A 656 -34.06 -8.04 -1.94
C TYR A 656 -33.46 -6.68 -1.57
N ASN A 657 -34.09 -5.95 -0.65
CA ASN A 657 -33.55 -4.71 -0.10
C ASN A 657 -32.65 -5.01 1.11
N LEU A 658 -31.37 -4.67 0.99
CA LEU A 658 -30.34 -4.91 2.00
C LEU A 658 -30.21 -3.78 3.03
N ASP A 659 -30.99 -2.70 2.93
CA ASP A 659 -31.05 -1.63 3.94
C ASP A 659 -31.61 -2.16 5.27
N PRO A 660 -30.82 -2.22 6.37
CA PRO A 660 -31.25 -2.81 7.64
C PRO A 660 -32.38 -2.03 8.35
N ARG A 661 -32.71 -0.83 7.87
CA ARG A 661 -33.79 0.02 8.41
C ARG A 661 -35.15 -0.28 7.77
N ASN A 662 -35.14 -0.61 6.47
CA ASN A 662 -36.32 -0.57 5.60
C ASN A 662 -36.46 -1.84 4.72
N GLY A 663 -35.57 -2.82 4.88
CA GLY A 663 -35.60 -4.07 4.12
C GLY A 663 -36.70 -5.01 4.61
N VAL A 664 -37.30 -5.77 3.68
CA VAL A 664 -38.22 -6.85 4.04
C VAL A 664 -37.39 -8.07 4.43
N HIS A 665 -36.79 -8.05 5.61
CA HIS A 665 -35.95 -9.13 6.13
C HIS A 665 -36.75 -10.38 6.54
N ASN A 666 -38.08 -10.25 6.65
CA ASN A 666 -39.01 -11.27 7.12
C ASN A 666 -39.34 -12.32 6.03
N THR A 667 -39.10 -12.03 4.75
CA THR A 667 -39.41 -12.92 3.62
C THR A 667 -38.26 -13.85 3.25
N ILE A 668 -37.06 -13.64 3.80
CA ILE A 668 -35.93 -14.56 3.62
C ILE A 668 -36.24 -15.84 4.38
N LYS A 669 -36.47 -16.95 3.68
CA LYS A 669 -36.57 -18.26 4.34
C LYS A 669 -35.19 -18.71 4.83
N ALA A 670 -35.12 -19.07 6.12
CA ALA A 670 -34.04 -19.87 6.67
C ALA A 670 -33.70 -21.05 5.74
N ALA A 671 -32.43 -21.42 5.63
CA ALA A 671 -32.09 -22.71 5.06
C ALA A 671 -32.61 -23.79 6.02
N ALA A 672 -33.44 -24.72 5.55
CA ALA A 672 -34.03 -25.77 6.39
C ALA A 672 -32.96 -26.72 6.96
N ASP A 673 -31.82 -26.84 6.28
CA ASP A 673 -30.62 -27.56 6.70
C ASP A 673 -29.38 -26.70 6.41
N PHE A 674 -28.33 -26.85 7.22
CA PHE A 674 -27.06 -26.10 7.14
C PHE A 674 -26.18 -26.48 5.93
N ASN A 675 -26.62 -27.49 5.18
CA ASN A 675 -25.94 -28.13 4.06
C ASN A 675 -26.82 -28.13 2.78
N LYS A 676 -27.78 -27.20 2.69
CA LYS A 676 -28.60 -26.91 1.51
C LYS A 676 -28.46 -25.43 1.08
N ASP A 677 -28.82 -25.20 -0.18
CA ASP A 677 -28.51 -24.01 -0.99
C ASP A 677 -28.72 -22.64 -0.33
N GLY A 678 -27.70 -21.78 -0.45
CA GLY A 678 -27.74 -20.37 -0.07
C GLY A 678 -26.37 -19.70 -0.11
N ILE A 679 -26.37 -18.36 -0.25
CA ILE A 679 -25.20 -17.51 0.04
C ILE A 679 -25.19 -17.21 1.54
N TRP A 680 -24.01 -17.34 2.16
CA TRP A 680 -23.75 -17.02 3.56
C TRP A 680 -22.85 -15.80 3.67
N LEU A 681 -22.91 -15.08 4.79
CA LEU A 681 -21.97 -14.03 5.17
C LEU A 681 -21.55 -14.29 6.63
N TYR A 682 -20.27 -14.51 6.86
CA TYR A 682 -19.73 -14.91 8.16
C TYR A 682 -18.69 -13.91 8.67
N ASP A 683 -18.84 -13.52 9.93
CA ASP A 683 -17.85 -12.82 10.74
C ASP A 683 -16.90 -13.89 11.31
N VAL A 684 -15.63 -13.84 10.92
CA VAL A 684 -14.65 -14.88 11.28
C VAL A 684 -14.20 -14.67 12.72
N LYS A 685 -14.93 -15.27 13.66
CA LYS A 685 -14.30 -15.74 14.89
C LYS A 685 -14.85 -17.07 15.39
N GLN A 686 -14.00 -18.10 15.34
CA GLN A 686 -14.06 -19.19 16.29
C GLN A 686 -12.67 -19.81 16.52
N THR A 687 -12.09 -19.52 17.68
CA THR A 687 -11.20 -20.46 18.36
C THR A 687 -12.05 -21.65 18.81
N ASP A 688 -11.79 -22.88 18.37
CA ASP A 688 -10.80 -23.75 19.02
C ASP A 688 -10.71 -25.13 18.32
N VAL A 689 -9.62 -25.87 18.55
CA VAL A 689 -9.31 -27.27 18.17
C VAL A 689 -10.30 -28.03 17.26
N THR A 690 -9.93 -28.21 15.99
CA THR A 690 -9.72 -29.51 15.28
C THR A 690 -9.60 -29.29 13.76
N ASP A 691 -8.38 -29.08 13.25
CA ASP A 691 -7.84 -29.20 11.86
C ASP A 691 -8.73 -29.00 10.57
N GLN A 692 -8.07 -28.92 9.40
CA GLN A 692 -8.64 -28.68 8.03
C GLN A 692 -9.03 -27.22 7.68
N GLN A 693 -8.02 -26.38 7.43
CA GLN A 693 -8.21 -25.09 6.75
C GLN A 693 -8.32 -25.22 5.22
N PRO A 694 -9.43 -24.74 4.63
CA PRO A 694 -9.32 -23.95 3.41
C PRO A 694 -10.27 -22.72 3.40
N THR A 695 -10.04 -21.72 4.26
CA THR A 695 -10.71 -20.40 4.20
C THR A 695 -9.80 -19.24 4.67
N PRO A 696 -10.15 -17.95 4.44
CA PRO A 696 -9.26 -16.83 4.74
C PRO A 696 -8.88 -16.68 6.21
N LEU A 697 -7.59 -16.42 6.46
CA LEU A 697 -7.05 -16.11 7.79
C LEU A 697 -7.58 -14.77 8.32
N GLU A 698 -7.95 -14.75 9.61
CA GLU A 698 -8.27 -13.56 10.42
C GLU A 698 -7.19 -12.45 10.33
N TYR A 699 -5.96 -12.83 9.95
CA TYR A 699 -4.77 -11.98 9.77
C TYR A 699 -4.62 -11.31 8.39
N LYS A 700 -5.59 -11.40 7.46
CA LYS A 700 -5.51 -10.70 6.15
C LYS A 700 -6.09 -9.28 6.11
N TRP A 701 -6.45 -8.72 7.27
CA TRP A 701 -6.56 -7.27 7.47
C TRP A 701 -5.17 -6.60 7.43
N ARG A 702 -4.57 -6.45 6.23
CA ARG A 702 -3.31 -5.70 6.03
C ARG A 702 -3.60 -4.19 5.99
N TYR A 703 -2.93 -3.30 6.73
CA TYR A 703 -1.87 -3.49 7.73
C TYR A 703 -1.99 -2.37 8.77
N GLY A 704 -1.90 -2.66 10.07
CA GLY A 704 -2.05 -1.62 11.10
C GLY A 704 -2.06 -2.06 12.56
N PHE A 705 -1.87 -3.35 12.86
CA PHE A 705 -1.84 -3.86 14.24
C PHE A 705 -0.66 -4.81 14.43
N ASN A 706 0.16 -4.52 15.45
CA ASN A 706 1.13 -5.43 16.04
C ASN A 706 0.78 -5.60 17.52
N GLN A 707 1.07 -6.77 18.06
CA GLN A 707 0.74 -7.30 19.41
C GLN A 707 -0.64 -7.98 19.55
N PRO A 708 -0.69 -9.20 20.13
CA PRO A 708 -1.92 -9.80 20.63
C PRO A 708 -2.37 -9.13 21.94
N GLU A 709 -3.67 -9.20 22.24
CA GLU A 709 -4.29 -8.66 23.47
C GLU A 709 -4.31 -7.13 23.66
N VAL A 710 -4.76 -6.33 22.66
CA VAL A 710 -5.03 -4.89 22.91
C VAL A 710 -6.34 -4.40 22.28
N PHE A 711 -7.00 -3.48 22.99
CA PHE A 711 -8.15 -2.70 22.54
C PHE A 711 -7.86 -1.84 21.29
N PHE A 712 -8.93 -1.40 20.62
CA PHE A 712 -8.87 -0.67 19.34
C PHE A 712 -8.37 0.78 19.50
N TYR A 713 -7.05 0.96 19.50
CA TYR A 713 -6.38 2.25 19.39
C TYR A 713 -5.99 2.53 17.92
N PRO A 714 -6.54 3.58 17.27
CA PRO A 714 -6.17 3.92 15.90
C PRO A 714 -4.74 4.47 15.84
N ALA A 715 -3.92 3.91 14.95
CA ALA A 715 -2.65 4.51 14.56
C ALA A 715 -2.92 5.62 13.52
N GLN A 716 -2.43 6.83 13.77
CA GLN A 716 -2.73 8.06 13.00
C GLN A 716 -2.22 8.09 11.54
N SER A 717 -1.82 6.95 10.96
CA SER A 717 -1.01 6.86 9.74
C SER A 717 -1.70 6.22 8.53
N PHE A 718 -2.98 5.80 8.64
CA PHE A 718 -3.72 5.18 7.53
C PHE A 718 -5.09 5.85 7.30
N PRO A 719 -5.50 6.10 6.04
CA PRO A 719 -6.73 6.85 5.75
C PRO A 719 -8.03 6.02 5.75
N PHE A 720 -7.96 4.69 5.77
CA PHE A 720 -9.14 3.81 5.78
C PHE A 720 -8.80 2.37 6.25
N TYR A 721 -9.83 1.61 6.61
CA TYR A 721 -9.78 0.21 7.05
C TYR A 721 -10.58 -0.69 6.10
N SER A 722 -10.42 -2.02 6.16
CA SER A 722 -11.17 -2.94 5.28
C SER A 722 -11.44 -4.36 5.81
N GLY A 723 -12.69 -4.80 5.81
CA GLY A 723 -13.09 -6.15 6.24
C GLY A 723 -13.45 -7.12 5.11
N GLU A 724 -13.14 -8.41 5.29
CA GLU A 724 -13.32 -9.47 4.29
C GLU A 724 -14.39 -10.50 4.70
N PHE A 725 -15.11 -11.05 3.72
CA PHE A 725 -16.16 -12.06 3.90
C PHE A 725 -16.30 -12.93 2.65
N VAL A 726 -16.75 -14.18 2.79
CA VAL A 726 -16.89 -15.16 1.68
C VAL A 726 -18.34 -15.29 1.25
N VAL A 727 -18.57 -15.43 -0.06
CA VAL A 727 -19.89 -15.46 -0.73
C VAL A 727 -19.93 -16.64 -1.70
N GLY A 728 -20.81 -17.63 -1.50
CA GLY A 728 -20.89 -18.82 -2.35
C GLY A 728 -21.92 -19.86 -1.89
N ARG A 729 -22.17 -20.88 -2.74
CA ARG A 729 -23.03 -22.04 -2.45
C ARG A 729 -22.16 -23.14 -1.84
N LEU A 730 -22.60 -23.73 -0.73
CA LEU A 730 -21.94 -24.89 -0.14
C LEU A 730 -22.42 -26.14 -0.87
N ASN A 731 -21.49 -26.91 -1.45
CA ASN A 731 -21.83 -28.13 -2.15
C ASN A 731 -22.16 -29.25 -1.15
N GLY A 732 -23.17 -30.07 -1.46
CA GLY A 732 -23.71 -31.08 -0.54
C GLY A 732 -22.62 -31.99 0.06
N GLY A 733 -22.66 -32.18 1.38
CA GLY A 733 -21.62 -32.89 2.13
C GLY A 733 -20.49 -31.97 2.61
N GLY A 734 -20.82 -30.79 3.15
CA GLY A 734 -19.81 -29.83 3.62
C GLY A 734 -20.43 -28.54 4.14
N GLY A 735 -21.19 -28.64 5.24
CA GLY A 735 -21.46 -27.48 6.08
C GLY A 735 -20.29 -27.24 7.03
N ILE A 736 -20.24 -26.06 7.66
CA ILE A 736 -19.23 -25.71 8.67
C ILE A 736 -19.18 -26.82 9.74
N GLY A 737 -18.06 -27.56 9.84
CA GLY A 737 -17.85 -28.60 10.85
C GLY A 737 -18.05 -30.06 10.44
N GLY A 738 -17.94 -30.44 9.16
CA GLY A 738 -17.75 -31.85 8.77
C GLY A 738 -17.98 -32.14 7.27
N GLN A 739 -17.25 -33.05 6.61
CA GLN A 739 -16.20 -34.01 7.01
C GLN A 739 -15.28 -34.30 5.79
N VAL A 740 -14.11 -34.95 5.84
CA VAL A 740 -13.33 -35.64 6.89
C VAL A 740 -11.82 -35.32 6.73
N TYR A 741 -11.00 -35.61 7.74
CA TYR A 741 -9.52 -35.72 7.68
C TYR A 741 -8.74 -34.44 7.34
N ASN A 742 -9.07 -33.34 8.01
CA ASN A 742 -8.17 -32.68 8.96
C ASN A 742 -6.66 -32.65 8.63
N GLN A 743 -6.23 -31.90 7.60
CA GLN A 743 -4.84 -31.46 7.39
C GLN A 743 -4.73 -30.09 6.69
N ASN A 744 -4.24 -29.06 7.40
CA ASN A 744 -3.46 -27.93 6.86
C ASN A 744 -2.77 -27.20 8.04
N PRO A 745 -1.42 -27.18 8.17
CA PRO A 745 -0.80 -27.08 9.50
C PRO A 745 -0.16 -25.71 9.83
N ARG A 746 -0.66 -24.99 10.84
CA ARG A 746 0.10 -23.97 11.63
C ARG A 746 -0.45 -23.79 13.05
N GLY A 747 0.45 -23.66 14.03
CA GLY A 747 0.14 -23.76 15.47
C GLY A 747 0.39 -25.19 15.97
N SER A 748 0.74 -25.34 17.25
CA SER A 748 1.15 -26.65 17.78
C SER A 748 0.02 -27.69 17.65
N VAL A 749 0.33 -28.83 17.02
CA VAL A 749 -0.66 -29.85 16.62
C VAL A 749 -0.71 -30.97 17.65
N VAL A 750 -1.83 -31.09 18.37
CA VAL A 750 -2.07 -32.26 19.24
C VAL A 750 -2.32 -33.49 18.35
N VAL A 751 -1.40 -34.45 18.38
CA VAL A 751 -1.47 -35.72 17.61
C VAL A 751 -1.95 -36.90 18.45
N LEU A 752 -2.06 -36.72 19.76
CA LEU A 752 -2.70 -37.64 20.69
C LEU A 752 -3.28 -36.83 21.85
N HIS A 753 -4.56 -37.00 22.16
CA HIS A 753 -5.23 -36.23 23.23
C HIS A 753 -5.29 -37.03 24.53
N ALA A 754 -5.32 -36.32 25.67
CA ALA A 754 -5.80 -36.87 26.93
C ALA A 754 -7.15 -37.58 26.74
N GLY A 755 -7.32 -38.77 27.31
CA GLY A 755 -8.51 -39.60 27.12
C GLY A 755 -8.63 -40.32 25.76
N SER A 756 -7.57 -40.31 24.93
CA SER A 756 -7.52 -41.11 23.68
C SER A 756 -7.65 -42.61 23.96
N ASN A 757 -8.07 -43.37 22.95
CA ASN A 757 -8.09 -44.84 23.04
C ASN A 757 -6.66 -45.40 22.98
N TRP A 758 -6.22 -46.12 24.02
CA TRP A 758 -4.97 -46.89 24.02
C TRP A 758 -5.25 -48.38 23.90
N ARG A 759 -4.26 -49.15 23.42
CA ARG A 759 -4.19 -50.59 23.72
C ARG A 759 -3.48 -50.76 25.04
N PHE A 760 -3.98 -51.65 25.89
CA PHE A 760 -3.37 -51.98 27.16
C PHE A 760 -3.23 -53.49 27.33
N PHE A 761 -2.17 -53.90 28.02
CA PHE A 761 -1.97 -55.26 28.46
C PHE A 761 -1.36 -55.23 29.85
N ALA A 762 -2.09 -55.79 30.79
CA ALA A 762 -1.66 -55.90 32.17
C ALA A 762 -1.39 -57.39 32.40
N ARG A 763 -0.13 -57.75 32.64
CA ARG A 763 0.31 -59.10 32.94
C ARG A 763 1.70 -59.04 33.55
N GLY A 764 1.94 -59.79 34.63
CA GLY A 764 3.24 -59.86 35.32
C GLY A 764 4.34 -60.61 34.57
N THR A 765 4.41 -60.47 33.24
CA THR A 765 5.43 -61.02 32.34
C THR A 765 5.51 -60.08 31.13
N VAL A 766 6.71 -59.71 30.67
CA VAL A 766 6.90 -58.89 29.45
C VAL A 766 6.11 -59.51 28.29
N PRO A 767 5.41 -58.72 27.45
CA PRO A 767 4.95 -59.20 26.15
C PRO A 767 6.15 -59.78 25.38
N PRO A 768 6.04 -60.96 24.73
CA PRO A 768 7.21 -61.66 24.20
C PRO A 768 7.90 -60.86 23.08
N ASP A 769 9.10 -60.35 23.37
CA ASP A 769 10.02 -59.75 22.39
C ASP A 769 10.66 -60.87 21.54
N ASN A 770 9.85 -61.49 20.68
CA ASN A 770 10.16 -62.72 19.93
C ASN A 770 11.14 -62.53 18.75
N GLY A 771 12.15 -61.66 18.88
CA GLY A 771 13.24 -61.43 17.91
C GLY A 771 12.84 -60.70 16.62
N ILE A 772 11.63 -60.95 16.13
CA ILE A 772 10.96 -60.31 14.99
C ILE A 772 9.92 -59.31 15.49
N PHE A 773 9.38 -59.53 16.70
CA PHE A 773 8.32 -58.73 17.30
C PHE A 773 8.88 -57.90 18.44
N ASN A 774 8.75 -56.57 18.35
CA ASN A 774 9.10 -55.65 19.42
C ASN A 774 7.88 -54.75 19.71
N TRP A 775 7.22 -54.97 20.84
CA TRP A 775 6.01 -54.22 21.22
C TRP A 775 6.29 -52.73 21.45
N LYS A 776 7.56 -52.37 21.71
CA LYS A 776 8.05 -50.99 21.84
C LYS A 776 8.10 -50.25 20.49
N GLY A 777 8.06 -50.97 19.37
CA GLY A 777 7.72 -50.45 18.03
C GLY A 777 8.88 -50.17 17.06
N GLY A 778 9.90 -51.04 16.98
CA GLY A 778 11.21 -50.72 16.39
C GLY A 778 11.48 -50.99 14.90
N GLN A 779 10.55 -51.49 14.07
CA GLN A 779 10.83 -51.82 12.65
C GLN A 779 10.22 -50.84 11.65
N ASP A 780 10.82 -50.74 10.46
CA ASP A 780 10.48 -49.79 9.38
C ASP A 780 9.43 -50.37 8.41
N PRO A 781 8.27 -49.71 8.23
CA PRO A 781 7.26 -50.16 7.28
C PRO A 781 7.55 -49.78 5.81
N ASP A 782 8.57 -48.95 5.51
CA ASP A 782 8.92 -48.57 4.14
C ASP A 782 10.07 -49.43 3.53
N GLU A 783 10.65 -50.38 4.30
CA GLU A 783 11.49 -51.44 3.74
C GLU A 783 10.64 -52.50 3.01
N LEU A 784 10.39 -52.26 1.73
CA LEU A 784 9.75 -53.21 0.80
C LEU A 784 10.67 -54.43 0.49
N ASN A 785 10.89 -55.30 1.48
CA ASN A 785 11.30 -56.68 1.23
C ASN A 785 10.06 -57.54 0.98
N VAL A 786 10.01 -58.16 -0.20
CA VAL A 786 8.79 -58.80 -0.77
C VAL A 786 8.54 -60.21 -0.19
N GLU A 787 9.20 -60.60 0.89
CA GLU A 787 9.09 -61.93 1.49
C GLU A 787 8.65 -61.97 2.97
N ASP A 788 8.39 -60.84 3.64
CA ASP A 788 7.85 -60.85 5.02
C ASP A 788 6.30 -60.73 5.07
N PRO A 789 5.59 -61.55 5.88
CA PRO A 789 4.12 -61.59 5.89
C PRO A 789 3.46 -60.34 6.56
N PRO A 790 2.15 -60.13 6.36
CA PRO A 790 1.49 -58.89 6.76
C PRO A 790 1.31 -58.74 8.27
N ASN A 791 1.35 -57.48 8.73
CA ASN A 791 0.73 -56.94 9.93
C ASN A 791 0.90 -57.73 11.25
N TYR A 792 1.72 -57.18 12.16
CA TYR A 792 1.38 -57.19 13.59
C TYR A 792 0.69 -55.89 14.03
N ASP A 793 -0.39 -55.55 13.31
CA ASP A 793 -1.59 -55.03 13.95
C ASP A 793 -2.42 -56.25 14.39
N ASP A 794 -1.95 -56.95 15.42
CA ASP A 794 -2.78 -57.90 16.17
C ASP A 794 -3.74 -57.09 17.06
N GLU A 795 -4.68 -56.41 16.40
CA GLU A 795 -5.70 -55.59 17.04
C GLU A 795 -6.72 -56.43 17.84
N GLY A 796 -6.64 -57.77 17.73
CA GLY A 796 -7.57 -58.70 18.36
C GLY A 796 -7.19 -59.14 19.77
N ASN A 797 -5.89 -59.22 20.11
CA ASN A 797 -5.44 -59.81 21.38
C ASN A 797 -5.18 -58.82 22.53
N TRP A 798 -5.12 -57.52 22.28
CA TRP A 798 -4.96 -56.50 23.33
C TRP A 798 -6.27 -55.71 23.51
N PRO A 799 -6.86 -55.67 24.72
CA PRO A 799 -7.92 -54.73 25.04
C PRO A 799 -7.58 -53.29 24.64
N THR A 800 -8.57 -52.59 24.09
CA THR A 800 -8.48 -51.17 23.72
C THR A 800 -9.28 -50.32 24.71
N GLY A 801 -9.19 -49.00 24.66
CA GLY A 801 -10.19 -48.14 25.31
C GLY A 801 -9.65 -46.80 25.78
N PRO A 802 -10.54 -45.88 26.18
CA PRO A 802 -10.15 -44.52 26.51
C PRO A 802 -9.45 -44.45 27.86
N ALA A 803 -8.35 -43.68 27.88
CA ALA A 803 -7.82 -43.15 29.14
C ALA A 803 -8.86 -42.18 29.80
N PRO A 804 -8.70 -41.81 31.08
CA PRO A 804 -7.71 -42.30 32.03
C PRO A 804 -7.96 -43.75 32.42
N PHE A 805 -6.89 -44.54 32.50
CA PHE A 805 -6.95 -45.91 32.99
C PHE A 805 -6.66 -45.98 34.48
N GLY A 806 -7.20 -46.99 35.17
CA GLY A 806 -6.83 -47.27 36.55
C GLY A 806 -7.49 -48.51 37.15
N TYR A 807 -7.15 -48.77 38.40
CA TYR A 807 -7.97 -49.58 39.29
C TYR A 807 -8.13 -48.83 40.63
N SER A 808 -9.31 -48.94 41.22
CA SER A 808 -9.61 -48.42 42.57
C SER A 808 -10.49 -49.46 43.27
N PRO A 809 -10.08 -50.01 44.43
CA PRO A 809 -10.77 -51.13 45.07
C PRO A 809 -12.22 -50.80 45.50
N ASN A 810 -12.57 -49.52 45.62
CA ASN A 810 -13.87 -49.06 46.11
C ASN A 810 -14.82 -48.51 45.02
N ARG A 811 -14.40 -48.46 43.75
CA ARG A 811 -15.14 -47.81 42.63
C ARG A 811 -15.46 -46.31 42.83
N GLU A 812 -14.74 -45.59 43.70
CA GLU A 812 -15.03 -44.18 44.00
C GLU A 812 -14.72 -43.24 42.80
N ASP A 813 -13.81 -43.64 41.91
CA ASP A 813 -13.41 -42.86 40.73
C ASP A 813 -14.21 -43.22 39.47
N GLY A 814 -15.46 -42.75 39.37
CA GLY A 814 -16.39 -43.08 38.28
C GLY A 814 -16.00 -42.67 36.84
N GLU A 815 -14.81 -42.10 36.64
CA GLU A 815 -14.29 -41.63 35.34
C GLU A 815 -13.16 -42.51 34.77
N LYS A 816 -12.61 -43.46 35.55
CA LYS A 816 -11.47 -44.30 35.13
C LYS A 816 -11.94 -45.55 34.37
N MET A 817 -11.22 -45.93 33.31
CA MET A 817 -11.35 -47.25 32.71
C MET A 817 -10.66 -48.31 33.56
N LEU A 818 -11.45 -49.25 34.10
CA LEU A 818 -10.96 -50.30 34.98
C LEU A 818 -10.04 -51.28 34.23
N ILE A 819 -8.82 -51.50 34.74
CA ILE A 819 -7.91 -52.57 34.31
C ILE A 819 -7.83 -53.63 35.42
N PRO A 820 -7.86 -54.94 35.12
CA PRO A 820 -7.59 -55.98 36.12
C PRO A 820 -6.17 -55.81 36.71
N ALA A 821 -5.99 -56.07 38.00
CA ALA A 821 -4.71 -55.92 38.69
C ALA A 821 -3.96 -57.25 38.89
N CYS A 822 -4.61 -58.41 38.72
CA CYS A 822 -3.95 -59.72 38.75
C CYS A 822 -4.70 -60.75 37.88
N GLN A 823 -4.14 -61.96 37.73
CA GLN A 823 -4.73 -63.02 36.90
C GLN A 823 -6.17 -63.40 37.32
N ALA A 824 -6.46 -63.46 38.62
CA ALA A 824 -7.82 -63.76 39.10
C ALA A 824 -8.85 -62.67 38.73
N GLU A 825 -8.43 -61.40 38.72
CA GLU A 825 -9.28 -60.31 38.22
C GLU A 825 -9.41 -60.37 36.70
N LEU A 826 -8.36 -60.74 35.96
CA LEU A 826 -8.38 -60.91 34.50
C LEU A 826 -9.34 -62.01 34.04
N ASP A 827 -9.31 -63.18 34.70
CA ASP A 827 -10.19 -64.31 34.43
C ASP A 827 -11.68 -63.96 34.66
N CYS A 828 -11.92 -62.93 35.48
CA CYS A 828 -13.23 -62.35 35.79
C CYS A 828 -13.56 -61.06 35.01
N TYR A 829 -12.65 -60.52 34.20
CA TYR A 829 -12.81 -59.21 33.58
C TYR A 829 -13.60 -59.32 32.27
N GLU A 830 -14.72 -58.61 32.19
CA GLU A 830 -15.51 -58.51 30.97
C GLU A 830 -15.27 -57.17 30.28
N TYR A 831 -14.52 -57.24 29.18
CA TYR A 831 -14.19 -56.07 28.36
C TYR A 831 -15.43 -55.57 27.57
N ARG A 832 -15.86 -54.33 27.85
CA ARG A 832 -16.99 -53.65 27.20
C ARG A 832 -16.68 -52.15 26.96
N GLY A 833 -15.44 -51.81 26.62
CA GLY A 833 -14.99 -50.42 26.45
C GLY A 833 -15.15 -49.62 27.75
N ARG A 834 -15.84 -48.46 27.71
CA ARG A 834 -16.11 -47.65 28.93
C ARG A 834 -16.94 -48.38 30.00
N ASN A 835 -17.69 -49.41 29.62
CA ASN A 835 -18.53 -50.19 30.54
C ASN A 835 -17.87 -51.52 30.94
N SER A 836 -16.54 -51.63 30.83
CA SER A 836 -15.81 -52.84 31.23
C SER A 836 -15.90 -53.02 32.75
N THR A 837 -16.24 -54.23 33.19
CA THR A 837 -16.47 -54.54 34.61
C THR A 837 -15.89 -55.90 34.98
N LEU A 838 -15.60 -56.09 36.27
CA LEU A 838 -15.42 -57.42 36.83
C LEU A 838 -16.79 -58.08 36.98
N ARG A 839 -16.89 -59.36 36.60
CA ARG A 839 -18.10 -60.16 36.75
C ARG A 839 -18.55 -60.25 38.21
N GLU A 840 -19.86 -60.26 38.39
CA GLU A 840 -20.50 -60.32 39.70
C GLU A 840 -20.11 -61.62 40.44
N GLY A 841 -19.70 -61.49 41.70
CA GLY A 841 -19.16 -62.59 42.51
C GLY A 841 -17.63 -62.62 42.67
N CYS A 842 -16.86 -62.00 41.77
CA CYS A 842 -15.39 -62.02 41.84
C CYS A 842 -14.76 -61.05 42.88
N LEU A 843 -15.56 -60.19 43.52
CA LEU A 843 -15.11 -59.18 44.49
C LEU A 843 -14.72 -59.74 45.90
N THR A 844 -14.64 -61.06 46.07
CA THR A 844 -14.42 -61.70 47.38
C THR A 844 -13.00 -62.24 47.60
N THR A 845 -12.16 -62.29 46.57
CA THR A 845 -10.73 -62.64 46.72
C THR A 845 -9.87 -61.47 46.27
N PRO A 846 -9.38 -60.60 47.19
CA PRO A 846 -8.43 -59.55 46.84
C PRO A 846 -7.16 -60.16 46.22
N CYS A 847 -6.62 -59.53 45.16
CA CYS A 847 -5.32 -59.90 44.62
C CYS A 847 -4.23 -59.77 45.72
N ALA A 848 -3.82 -60.90 46.30
CA ALA A 848 -2.73 -60.94 47.30
C ALA A 848 -1.40 -60.43 46.74
N THR A 849 -1.21 -60.58 45.43
CA THR A 849 -0.17 -59.92 44.63
C THR A 849 -0.79 -59.38 43.35
N ARG A 850 -0.56 -58.10 43.07
CA ARG A 850 -0.90 -57.40 41.82
C ARG A 850 0.28 -57.43 40.85
N TRP A 851 0.01 -57.21 39.58
CA TRP A 851 1.04 -57.11 38.55
C TRP A 851 1.88 -55.84 38.75
N THR A 852 3.20 -56.02 38.85
CA THR A 852 4.16 -54.92 39.00
C THR A 852 4.12 -53.94 37.82
N THR A 853 3.90 -54.42 36.60
CA THR A 853 3.95 -53.60 35.38
C THR A 853 2.67 -53.73 34.56
N THR A 854 2.17 -52.60 34.05
CA THR A 854 1.11 -52.50 33.03
C THR A 854 1.66 -51.84 31.77
N TYR A 855 1.34 -52.40 30.62
CA TYR A 855 1.84 -51.96 29.32
C TYR A 855 0.75 -51.20 28.56
N PHE A 856 1.08 -50.04 27.99
CA PHE A 856 0.20 -49.26 27.11
C PHE A 856 0.87 -49.01 25.75
N ARG A 857 0.08 -48.99 24.68
CA ARG A 857 0.57 -48.67 23.33
C ARG A 857 -0.44 -47.83 22.55
N ASN A 858 0.07 -46.85 21.81
CA ASN A 858 -0.67 -46.08 20.82
C ASN A 858 0.16 -45.85 19.56
N SER A 859 -0.47 -45.35 18.49
CA SER A 859 0.26 -44.90 17.30
C SER A 859 -0.42 -43.73 16.61
N PHE A 860 0.37 -42.75 16.20
CA PHE A 860 -0.06 -41.60 15.40
C PHE A 860 0.77 -41.52 14.12
N ARG A 861 0.36 -40.71 13.13
CA ARG A 861 1.07 -40.59 11.84
C ARG A 861 1.65 -39.18 11.67
N MET A 862 2.90 -39.10 11.22
CA MET A 862 3.55 -37.84 10.88
C MET A 862 3.72 -37.72 9.36
N SER A 863 3.36 -36.55 8.82
CA SER A 863 3.53 -36.23 7.40
C SER A 863 4.90 -35.60 7.15
N SER A 864 5.29 -35.45 5.88
CA SER A 864 6.50 -34.72 5.49
C SER A 864 6.45 -33.26 5.94
N GLN A 865 5.25 -32.67 6.00
CA GLN A 865 5.02 -31.34 6.58
C GLN A 865 5.22 -31.34 8.11
N HIS A 866 4.81 -32.39 8.82
CA HIS A 866 5.05 -32.50 10.27
C HIS A 866 6.55 -32.55 10.57
N MET A 867 7.31 -33.37 9.83
CA MET A 867 8.77 -33.46 9.95
C MET A 867 9.50 -32.16 9.56
N ALA A 868 9.02 -31.46 8.51
CA ALA A 868 9.67 -30.23 8.04
C ALA A 868 9.38 -29.01 8.93
N TYR A 869 8.17 -28.90 9.49
CA TYR A 869 7.69 -27.68 10.15
C TYR A 869 7.80 -27.72 11.67
N HIS A 870 7.46 -28.84 12.32
CA HIS A 870 7.52 -28.97 13.76
C HIS A 870 8.93 -29.34 14.19
N LYS A 871 9.53 -28.58 15.12
CA LYS A 871 10.91 -28.77 15.59
C LYS A 871 11.00 -29.46 16.94
N SER A 872 9.88 -29.54 17.67
CA SER A 872 9.78 -30.25 18.94
C SER A 872 8.49 -31.05 19.04
N VAL A 873 8.46 -32.04 19.93
CA VAL A 873 7.29 -32.80 20.33
C VAL A 873 7.18 -32.75 21.85
N ILE A 874 6.05 -32.25 22.33
CA ILE A 874 5.70 -32.11 23.73
C ILE A 874 4.87 -33.35 24.10
N ILE A 875 5.29 -34.11 25.11
CA ILE A 875 4.58 -35.28 25.62
C ILE A 875 4.14 -34.94 27.05
N ASN A 876 2.84 -34.75 27.23
CA ASN A 876 2.21 -34.54 28.53
C ASN A 876 1.66 -35.87 29.02
N TYR A 877 1.94 -36.29 30.24
CA TYR A 877 1.39 -37.54 30.80
C TYR A 877 1.07 -37.44 32.28
N LYS A 878 0.11 -38.24 32.70
CA LYS A 878 -0.16 -38.59 34.08
C LYS A 878 0.17 -40.06 34.29
N ARG A 879 0.72 -40.36 35.45
CA ARG A 879 1.13 -41.71 35.84
C ARG A 879 0.93 -41.92 37.33
N ASP A 880 0.70 -43.16 37.70
CA ASP A 880 0.89 -43.66 39.05
C ASP A 880 2.26 -44.34 39.18
N ASP A 881 2.84 -44.27 40.37
CA ASP A 881 4.14 -44.81 40.80
C ASP A 881 5.36 -44.57 39.87
N GLY A 882 5.50 -45.20 38.70
CA GLY A 882 6.64 -44.99 37.79
C GLY A 882 6.34 -45.31 36.33
N ILE A 883 7.10 -44.70 35.39
CA ILE A 883 6.88 -44.85 33.94
C ILE A 883 8.19 -45.03 33.16
N VAL A 884 8.12 -45.80 32.08
CA VAL A 884 9.12 -45.83 31.00
C VAL A 884 8.40 -45.60 29.68
N ILE A 885 8.89 -44.65 28.87
CA ILE A 885 8.30 -44.29 27.57
C ILE A 885 9.26 -44.69 26.46
N TYR A 886 8.73 -45.36 25.43
CA TYR A 886 9.42 -45.76 24.21
C TYR A 886 8.75 -45.11 23.00
N ILE A 887 9.54 -44.60 22.07
CA ILE A 887 9.08 -44.04 20.80
C ILE A 887 9.81 -44.80 19.69
N ASN A 888 9.04 -45.47 18.81
CA ASN A 888 9.55 -46.33 17.74
C ASN A 888 10.66 -47.30 18.21
N GLY A 889 10.44 -48.00 19.32
CA GLY A 889 11.38 -48.96 19.92
C GLY A 889 12.48 -48.34 20.78
N LYS A 890 12.72 -47.03 20.70
CA LYS A 890 13.79 -46.32 21.40
C LYS A 890 13.29 -45.74 22.73
N GLN A 891 13.96 -46.07 23.84
CA GLN A 891 13.62 -45.53 25.16
C GLN A 891 13.91 -44.03 25.24
N LEU A 892 12.98 -43.26 25.79
CA LEU A 892 13.12 -41.82 25.98
C LEU A 892 14.03 -41.52 27.19
N ALA A 893 14.95 -40.57 27.03
CA ALA A 893 15.92 -40.18 28.04
C ALA A 893 15.95 -38.65 28.24
N PRO A 894 16.13 -38.13 29.48
CA PRO A 894 16.24 -38.87 30.73
C PRO A 894 14.94 -39.59 31.10
N GLY A 895 15.07 -40.80 31.67
CA GLY A 895 13.92 -41.60 32.11
C GLY A 895 13.21 -41.00 33.32
N ASP A 896 12.20 -41.70 33.84
CA ASP A 896 11.54 -41.26 35.07
C ASP A 896 12.47 -41.47 36.29
N PRO A 897 12.67 -40.46 37.16
CA PRO A 897 13.55 -40.59 38.32
C PRO A 897 13.05 -41.60 39.36
N ASN A 898 11.78 -42.03 39.27
CA ASN A 898 11.26 -43.12 40.08
C ASN A 898 11.52 -44.51 39.46
N ILE A 899 12.17 -44.59 38.29
CA ILE A 899 12.68 -45.81 37.66
C ILE A 899 14.20 -45.68 37.51
N THR A 900 14.92 -46.03 38.58
CA THR A 900 16.39 -45.94 38.65
C THR A 900 17.10 -47.21 38.18
N ALA A 901 16.37 -48.31 37.98
CA ALA A 901 16.93 -49.58 37.52
C ALA A 901 17.36 -49.53 36.04
N ASN A 902 18.47 -50.19 35.72
CA ASN A 902 18.94 -50.36 34.35
C ASN A 902 19.68 -51.72 34.25
N PRO A 903 19.19 -52.70 33.45
CA PRO A 903 17.97 -52.67 32.64
C PRO A 903 16.69 -52.65 33.50
N VAL A 904 15.60 -52.12 32.93
CA VAL A 904 14.25 -52.22 33.50
C VAL A 904 13.66 -53.58 33.09
N LEU A 905 13.12 -54.31 34.08
CA LEU A 905 12.42 -55.59 33.90
C LEU A 905 10.95 -55.42 34.29
N PHE A 906 10.07 -56.32 33.84
CA PHE A 906 8.65 -56.33 34.26
C PHE A 906 8.43 -56.47 35.77
N SER A 907 9.44 -56.97 36.49
CA SER A 907 9.48 -57.15 37.95
C SER A 907 10.13 -55.97 38.68
N THR A 908 10.61 -54.95 37.97
CA THR A 908 11.14 -53.71 38.55
C THR A 908 10.01 -52.92 39.19
N PHE A 909 10.12 -52.65 40.48
CA PHE A 909 9.26 -51.70 41.17
C PHE A 909 9.75 -50.25 40.98
N ALA A 910 8.83 -49.30 40.99
CA ALA A 910 9.15 -47.89 41.11
C ALA A 910 9.66 -47.54 42.53
N GLY A 911 10.47 -46.50 42.64
CA GLY A 911 11.23 -46.20 43.86
C GLY A 911 10.42 -45.66 45.04
N ASN A 912 9.31 -44.95 44.81
CA ASN A 912 8.50 -44.29 45.85
C ASN A 912 7.02 -44.21 45.43
N ALA A 913 6.09 -44.31 46.37
CA ALA A 913 4.66 -44.11 46.08
C ALA A 913 4.36 -42.64 45.73
N ASN A 914 3.56 -42.38 44.69
CA ASN A 914 3.28 -41.00 44.23
C ASN A 914 1.77 -40.69 44.20
N PRO A 915 1.19 -40.12 45.28
CA PRO A 915 -0.26 -40.04 45.49
C PRO A 915 -0.98 -38.89 44.76
N GLU A 916 -0.26 -37.98 44.09
CA GLU A 916 -0.86 -36.98 43.21
C GLU A 916 -0.53 -37.35 41.75
N TYR A 917 -1.51 -37.23 40.85
CA TYR A 917 -1.35 -37.45 39.40
C TYR A 917 -1.27 -36.12 38.60
N PRO A 918 -0.32 -35.20 38.87
CA PRO A 918 -0.19 -33.98 38.08
C PRO A 918 0.32 -34.31 36.68
N TRP A 919 -0.07 -33.50 35.70
CA TRP A 919 0.53 -33.57 34.37
C TRP A 919 2.04 -33.33 34.45
N GLN A 920 2.82 -34.28 33.95
CA GLN A 920 4.25 -34.17 33.69
C GLN A 920 4.46 -33.88 32.20
N THR A 921 5.39 -32.99 31.86
CA THR A 921 5.70 -32.64 30.47
C THR A 921 7.15 -33.00 30.14
N ILE A 922 7.37 -33.68 29.02
CA ILE A 922 8.69 -33.89 28.41
C ILE A 922 8.68 -33.27 27.02
N VAL A 923 9.79 -32.64 26.62
CA VAL A 923 9.98 -32.10 25.27
C VAL A 923 11.07 -32.89 24.56
N VAL A 924 10.77 -33.38 23.36
CA VAL A 924 11.62 -34.22 22.52
C VAL A 924 11.86 -33.51 21.19
N PRO A 925 13.11 -33.29 20.74
CA PRO A 925 13.36 -32.70 19.43
C PRO A 925 12.75 -33.53 18.28
N ASN A 926 12.22 -32.86 17.26
CA ASN A 926 11.76 -33.49 16.02
C ASN A 926 12.85 -33.41 14.95
N ASP A 927 14.00 -33.99 15.26
CA ASP A 927 15.23 -34.00 14.46
C ASP A 927 15.47 -35.32 13.69
N GLY A 928 14.52 -36.26 13.79
CA GLY A 928 14.64 -37.62 13.26
C GLY A 928 15.19 -38.67 14.24
N ASN A 929 15.63 -38.30 15.45
CA ASN A 929 16.21 -39.25 16.40
C ASN A 929 15.20 -40.18 17.08
N PHE A 930 13.93 -39.78 17.19
CA PHE A 930 12.85 -40.55 17.82
C PHE A 930 11.62 -40.70 16.93
N PHE A 931 11.33 -39.67 16.12
CA PHE A 931 10.18 -39.63 15.23
C PHE A 931 10.58 -39.80 13.78
N ARG A 932 9.70 -40.41 12.99
CA ARG A 932 9.89 -40.68 11.56
C ARG A 932 8.68 -40.26 10.74
N LEU A 933 8.86 -40.15 9.43
CA LEU A 933 7.75 -40.05 8.48
C LEU A 933 6.85 -41.30 8.61
N GLY A 934 5.54 -41.15 8.38
CA GLY A 934 4.61 -42.27 8.46
C GLY A 934 4.17 -42.61 9.88
N ARG A 935 4.01 -43.92 10.19
CA ARG A 935 3.44 -44.38 11.47
C ARG A 935 4.52 -44.36 12.57
N ASN A 936 4.22 -43.62 13.63
CA ASN A 936 5.01 -43.57 14.86
C ASN A 936 4.28 -44.36 15.95
N THR A 937 4.99 -45.30 16.59
CA THR A 937 4.49 -46.00 17.78
C THR A 937 4.99 -45.30 19.03
N ILE A 938 4.09 -45.07 19.99
CA ILE A 938 4.47 -44.79 21.38
C ILE A 938 4.03 -45.96 22.26
N ALA A 939 4.93 -46.43 23.11
CA ALA A 939 4.72 -47.56 23.99
C ALA A 939 5.22 -47.22 25.40
N VAL A 940 4.55 -47.73 26.42
CA VAL A 940 4.72 -47.28 27.81
C VAL A 940 4.71 -48.47 28.75
N GLU A 941 5.66 -48.53 29.67
CA GLU A 941 5.63 -49.41 30.86
C GLU A 941 5.26 -48.55 32.06
N LEU A 942 4.20 -48.90 32.78
CA LEU A 942 3.82 -48.27 34.05
C LEU A 942 4.14 -49.26 35.18
N HIS A 943 4.99 -48.87 36.12
CA HIS A 943 5.50 -49.73 37.19
C HIS A 943 5.01 -49.27 38.55
N GLN A 944 4.43 -50.19 39.31
CA GLN A 944 4.03 -49.96 40.70
C GLN A 944 5.23 -50.05 41.66
N THR A 945 5.07 -49.54 42.87
CA THR A 945 6.08 -49.54 43.94
C THR A 945 6.12 -50.83 44.75
N SER A 946 5.04 -51.59 44.75
CA SER A 946 4.95 -52.86 45.47
C SER A 946 3.97 -53.81 44.79
N ALA A 947 4.11 -55.11 45.07
CA ALA A 947 3.16 -56.14 44.64
C ALA A 947 1.78 -55.99 45.29
N THR A 948 1.56 -55.00 46.16
CA THR A 948 0.31 -54.73 46.85
C THR A 948 -0.18 -53.28 46.67
N SER A 949 0.30 -52.57 45.63
CA SER A 949 -0.10 -51.17 45.35
C SER A 949 -1.62 -51.04 45.24
N SER A 950 -2.18 -49.98 45.83
CA SER A 950 -3.62 -49.78 46.05
C SER A 950 -4.39 -49.40 44.78
N ASP A 951 -3.75 -48.70 43.86
CA ASP A 951 -4.38 -47.98 42.76
C ASP A 951 -3.49 -47.96 41.51
N LEU A 952 -4.02 -47.43 40.41
CA LEU A 952 -3.30 -47.18 39.16
C LEU A 952 -3.89 -45.96 38.47
N TYR A 953 -3.07 -45.17 37.79
CA TYR A 953 -3.48 -44.08 36.91
C TYR A 953 -2.58 -43.98 35.67
N PHE A 954 -3.17 -43.86 34.48
CA PHE A 954 -2.46 -43.46 33.27
C PHE A 954 -3.32 -42.64 32.31
N ASP A 955 -2.78 -41.52 31.83
CA ASP A 955 -3.32 -40.72 30.73
C ASP A 955 -2.18 -39.95 30.03
N MET A 956 -2.32 -39.61 28.74
CA MET A 956 -1.26 -38.96 27.96
C MET A 956 -1.78 -38.17 26.74
N ASP A 957 -1.16 -37.01 26.52
CA ASP A 957 -1.31 -36.09 25.41
C ASP A 957 0.05 -35.90 24.69
N ILE A 958 0.04 -35.74 23.38
CA ILE A 958 1.24 -35.50 22.56
C ILE A 958 0.96 -34.37 21.56
N THR A 959 1.82 -33.36 21.57
CA THR A 959 1.67 -32.12 20.80
C THR A 959 2.95 -31.78 20.02
N LEU A 960 2.87 -31.69 18.69
CA LEU A 960 3.97 -31.23 17.83
C LEU A 960 4.07 -29.69 17.89
N SER A 961 5.25 -29.11 18.11
CA SER A 961 5.47 -27.66 18.17
C SER A 961 6.39 -27.15 17.03
N PRO A 962 6.07 -26.03 16.36
CA PRO A 962 6.94 -25.38 15.37
C PRO A 962 8.22 -24.80 15.98
N ASP A 963 8.24 -24.53 17.28
CA ASP A 963 9.37 -23.91 17.96
C ASP A 963 10.46 -24.95 18.30
N VAL A 964 11.72 -24.51 18.27
CA VAL A 964 12.86 -25.27 18.82
C VAL A 964 12.85 -25.06 20.34
N LEU A 965 12.18 -25.96 21.05
CA LEU A 965 12.01 -25.89 22.50
C LEU A 965 13.16 -26.64 23.18
N THR A 966 14.00 -25.90 23.91
CA THR A 966 14.99 -26.47 24.82
C THR A 966 14.44 -26.48 26.25
N VAL A 967 14.66 -27.59 26.93
CA VAL A 967 13.93 -28.01 28.15
C VAL A 967 14.16 -27.08 29.36
N PRO A 968 13.11 -26.68 30.09
CA PRO A 968 13.16 -26.54 31.54
C PRO A 968 12.75 -27.86 32.22
N ALA A 969 13.49 -28.26 33.25
CA ALA A 969 13.31 -29.54 33.95
C ALA A 969 11.89 -29.71 34.54
N ARG A 970 11.52 -30.97 34.83
CA ARG A 970 10.24 -31.41 35.45
C ARG A 970 9.61 -30.34 36.34
N VAL A 971 8.55 -29.71 35.84
CA VAL A 971 7.81 -28.70 36.59
C VAL A 971 6.90 -29.42 37.58
N ALA A 972 7.27 -29.38 38.86
CA ALA A 972 6.37 -29.73 39.95
C ALA A 972 5.20 -28.73 40.00
N ALA A 973 4.00 -29.26 40.26
CA ALA A 973 2.73 -28.57 40.56
C ALA A 973 2.65 -27.06 40.29
N MET A 974 1.85 -26.67 39.28
CA MET A 974 1.29 -25.32 39.23
C MET A 974 0.35 -25.11 40.43
N ARG A 975 0.85 -24.47 41.49
CA ARG A 975 0.03 -23.70 42.43
C ARG A 975 0.05 -22.23 42.02
N ASP A 976 -1.02 -21.51 42.37
CA ASP A 976 -1.32 -20.15 41.94
C ASP A 976 -0.11 -19.20 41.84
N VAL A 977 0.09 -18.62 40.65
CA VAL A 977 0.93 -17.44 40.46
C VAL A 977 0.02 -16.24 40.25
N GLN A 978 -0.04 -15.36 41.24
CA GLN A 978 -0.75 -14.09 41.14
C GLN A 978 -0.25 -13.27 39.93
N ARG A 979 -1.18 -12.67 39.19
CA ARG A 979 -0.87 -11.63 38.19
C ARG A 979 -0.15 -10.46 38.87
N VAL A 980 1.11 -10.22 38.52
CA VAL A 980 1.78 -8.94 38.81
C VAL A 980 1.49 -8.01 37.64
N THR A 981 0.50 -7.14 37.81
CA THR A 981 0.30 -5.98 36.92
C THR A 981 1.41 -4.95 37.14
N PRO A 982 1.84 -4.19 36.10
CA PRO A 982 2.74 -3.05 36.30
C PRO A 982 2.06 -2.00 37.19
N GLU A 983 2.79 -1.44 38.16
CA GLU A 983 2.17 -0.58 39.20
C GLU A 983 1.70 0.81 38.70
N PHE A 984 2.26 1.38 37.63
CA PHE A 984 1.86 2.69 37.06
C PHE A 984 2.53 3.05 35.72
N VAL A 985 2.03 4.10 35.06
CA VAL A 985 2.49 4.65 33.77
C VAL A 985 2.65 6.19 33.83
N LEU A 986 3.67 6.75 33.15
CA LEU A 986 3.82 8.20 32.94
C LEU A 986 3.19 8.64 31.61
N TYR A 987 2.50 9.78 31.63
CA TYR A 987 1.88 10.41 30.47
C TYR A 987 2.29 11.89 30.35
N PRO A 988 2.60 12.42 29.15
CA PRO A 988 2.72 13.87 28.98
C PRO A 988 1.36 14.53 29.24
N ASN A 989 1.35 15.68 29.91
CA ASN A 989 0.12 16.43 30.16
C ASN A 989 -0.37 17.05 28.83
N PRO A 990 -1.57 16.72 28.34
CA PRO A 990 -2.05 17.19 27.04
C PRO A 990 -2.40 18.68 27.02
N ALA A 991 -2.55 19.33 28.19
CA ALA A 991 -2.82 20.77 28.31
C ALA A 991 -1.55 21.61 28.52
N ASP A 992 -0.46 21.00 29.00
CA ASP A 992 0.84 21.65 29.25
C ASP A 992 1.97 20.65 28.91
N GLN A 993 2.54 20.76 27.70
CA GLN A 993 3.51 19.78 27.18
C GLN A 993 4.84 19.75 27.97
N ASP A 994 5.09 20.73 28.83
CA ASP A 994 6.24 20.79 29.74
C ASP A 994 5.99 20.09 31.09
N ARG A 995 4.85 19.42 31.26
CA ARG A 995 4.51 18.62 32.45
C ARG A 995 4.23 17.16 32.12
N VAL A 996 4.57 16.27 33.04
CA VAL A 996 4.38 14.82 32.91
C VAL A 996 3.63 14.29 34.13
N ILE A 997 2.51 13.62 33.93
CA ILE A 997 1.61 13.11 34.97
C ILE A 997 1.88 11.62 35.21
N PHE A 998 1.79 11.19 36.47
CA PHE A 998 1.76 9.79 36.85
C PHE A 998 0.29 9.39 37.08
N ASP A 999 -0.17 8.29 36.48
CA ASP A 999 -1.53 7.78 36.71
C ASP A 999 -1.79 7.40 38.17
N THR A 1000 -0.78 6.83 38.84
CA THR A 1000 -0.69 6.68 40.30
C THR A 1000 0.43 7.56 40.85
N PRO A 1001 0.19 8.40 41.88
CA PRO A 1001 1.21 9.29 42.42
C PRO A 1001 2.47 8.56 42.91
N LEU A 1002 3.64 9.01 42.48
CA LEU A 1002 4.94 8.42 42.80
C LEU A 1002 5.40 8.82 44.22
N GLU A 1003 5.43 7.87 45.16
CA GLU A 1003 6.10 8.07 46.46
C GLU A 1003 7.62 8.01 46.31
N TYR A 1004 8.32 8.91 47.01
CA TYR A 1004 9.78 8.98 47.04
C TYR A 1004 10.29 9.46 48.40
N GLU A 1005 11.46 8.97 48.80
CA GLU A 1005 12.30 9.52 49.89
C GLU A 1005 13.39 10.42 49.32
N THR A 1006 14.03 9.99 48.22
CA THR A 1006 14.88 10.85 47.38
C THR A 1006 14.55 10.66 45.90
N MET A 1007 14.73 11.70 45.10
CA MET A 1007 14.43 11.67 43.66
C MET A 1007 15.40 12.56 42.88
N ARG A 1008 15.91 12.07 41.75
CA ARG A 1008 16.86 12.79 40.89
C ARG A 1008 16.54 12.64 39.41
N ILE A 1009 16.77 13.69 38.64
CA ILE A 1009 16.74 13.64 37.18
C ILE A 1009 18.17 13.83 36.68
N THR A 1010 18.70 12.86 35.96
CA THR A 1010 19.99 12.97 35.26
C THR A 1010 19.77 13.04 33.76
N ASP A 1011 20.63 13.76 33.03
CA ASP A 1011 20.68 13.61 31.58
C ASP A 1011 21.33 12.28 31.15
N SER A 1012 21.36 12.00 29.85
CA SER A 1012 21.95 10.80 29.26
C SER A 1012 23.46 10.63 29.49
N LYS A 1013 24.16 11.64 30.03
CA LYS A 1013 25.57 11.59 30.43
C LYS A 1013 25.74 11.43 31.96
N GLY A 1014 24.64 11.27 32.70
CA GLY A 1014 24.63 11.08 34.15
C GLY A 1014 24.68 12.38 34.96
N VAL A 1015 24.64 13.56 34.32
CA VAL A 1015 24.68 14.84 35.05
C VAL A 1015 23.34 15.12 35.69
N VAL A 1016 23.31 15.29 37.02
CA VAL A 1016 22.08 15.59 37.77
C VAL A 1016 21.58 17.00 37.40
N ARG A 1017 20.40 17.06 36.78
CA ARG A 1017 19.69 18.29 36.39
C ARG A 1017 18.68 18.75 37.43
N ARG A 1018 18.15 17.84 38.25
CA ARG A 1018 17.25 18.14 39.37
C ARG A 1018 17.43 17.10 40.48
N TYR A 1019 17.41 17.53 41.74
CA TYR A 1019 17.50 16.66 42.91
C TYR A 1019 16.51 17.11 43.98
N LEU A 1020 15.76 16.16 44.56
CA LEU A 1020 14.86 16.35 45.69
C LEU A 1020 15.22 15.31 46.75
N SER A 1021 15.54 15.77 47.97
CA SER A 1021 15.94 14.91 49.10
C SER A 1021 14.95 14.93 50.27
N THR A 1022 13.81 15.61 50.10
CA THR A 1022 12.73 15.62 51.07
C THR A 1022 11.70 14.58 50.64
N PRO A 1023 11.34 13.60 51.48
CA PRO A 1023 10.33 12.61 51.15
C PRO A 1023 8.98 13.24 50.82
N GLY A 1024 8.26 12.63 49.87
CA GLY A 1024 6.95 13.11 49.45
C GLY A 1024 6.32 12.25 48.36
N THR A 1025 5.24 12.77 47.78
CA THR A 1025 4.46 12.09 46.74
C THR A 1025 4.31 13.01 45.54
N LEU A 1026 4.64 12.53 44.34
CA LEU A 1026 4.64 13.31 43.11
C LEU A 1026 3.56 12.79 42.14
N LYS A 1027 2.52 13.58 41.92
CA LYS A 1027 1.48 13.27 40.91
C LYS A 1027 1.78 13.86 39.53
N GLU A 1028 2.57 14.92 39.48
CA GLU A 1028 2.98 15.59 38.25
C GLU A 1028 4.42 16.10 38.38
N LEU A 1029 5.22 15.93 37.33
CA LEU A 1029 6.59 16.39 37.22
C LEU A 1029 6.69 17.49 36.15
N ASP A 1030 7.09 18.69 36.60
CA ASP A 1030 7.43 19.82 35.74
C ASP A 1030 8.84 19.62 35.14
N ILE A 1031 8.93 19.60 33.81
CA ILE A 1031 10.15 19.45 33.01
C ILE A 1031 10.43 20.67 32.12
N SER A 1032 9.74 21.80 32.32
CA SER A 1032 9.94 23.05 31.59
C SER A 1032 11.41 23.49 31.58
N GLY A 1033 12.05 23.51 32.76
CA GLY A 1033 13.46 23.87 32.96
C GLY A 1033 14.49 22.86 32.44
N LEU A 1034 14.10 21.77 31.77
CA LEU A 1034 15.01 20.85 31.11
C LEU A 1034 15.11 21.17 29.60
N PRO A 1035 16.31 21.10 28.98
CA PRO A 1035 16.44 21.23 27.53
C PRO A 1035 15.89 19.99 26.81
N ALA A 1036 15.71 20.07 25.48
CA ALA A 1036 15.39 18.89 24.68
C ALA A 1036 16.47 17.80 24.82
N GLY A 1037 16.06 16.55 24.97
CA GLY A 1037 16.96 15.43 25.23
C GLY A 1037 16.32 14.26 26.00
N ILE A 1038 17.16 13.27 26.29
CA ILE A 1038 16.79 12.08 27.08
C ILE A 1038 17.29 12.26 28.51
N PHE A 1039 16.39 12.08 29.47
CA PHE A 1039 16.65 12.14 30.90
C PHE A 1039 16.21 10.85 31.59
N ILE A 1040 16.91 10.51 32.67
CA ILE A 1040 16.55 9.41 33.57
C ILE A 1040 16.14 10.01 34.91
N LEU A 1041 14.85 9.90 35.23
CA LEU A 1041 14.33 10.10 36.56
C LEU A 1041 14.64 8.85 37.39
N SER A 1042 15.26 9.01 38.56
CA SER A 1042 15.46 7.94 39.54
C SER A 1042 14.78 8.33 40.84
N SER A 1043 14.00 7.44 41.43
CA SER A 1043 13.31 7.63 42.72
C SER A 1043 13.68 6.48 43.65
N GLU A 1044 13.94 6.78 44.91
CA GLU A 1044 14.18 5.78 45.95
C GLU A 1044 13.10 5.89 47.03
N HIS A 1045 12.46 4.78 47.40
CA HIS A 1045 11.48 4.72 48.49
C HIS A 1045 11.53 3.34 49.17
N LYS A 1046 11.57 3.30 50.51
CA LYS A 1046 11.66 2.06 51.32
C LYS A 1046 12.79 1.12 50.84
N GLY A 1047 13.96 1.70 50.52
CA GLY A 1047 15.14 0.97 50.03
C GLY A 1047 15.00 0.37 48.62
N LYS A 1048 13.97 0.73 47.85
CA LYS A 1048 13.82 0.34 46.44
C LYS A 1048 14.07 1.54 45.53
N VAL A 1049 15.10 1.45 44.70
CA VAL A 1049 15.39 2.43 43.63
C VAL A 1049 14.62 2.04 42.35
N ARG A 1050 13.92 3.00 41.76
CA ARG A 1050 13.16 2.89 40.51
C ARG A 1050 13.70 3.91 39.49
N HIS A 1051 13.74 3.55 38.22
CA HIS A 1051 14.22 4.42 37.13
C HIS A 1051 13.18 4.57 36.01
N TYR A 1052 13.05 5.78 35.48
CA TYR A 1052 12.10 6.14 34.41
C TYR A 1052 12.81 6.98 33.35
N LYS A 1053 12.52 6.71 32.08
CA LYS A 1053 13.08 7.46 30.95
C LYS A 1053 12.09 8.54 30.50
N VAL A 1054 12.49 9.80 30.59
CA VAL A 1054 11.74 10.96 30.09
C VAL A 1054 12.44 11.47 28.83
N ILE A 1055 11.69 11.72 27.76
CA ILE A 1055 12.22 12.25 26.50
C ILE A 1055 11.50 13.55 26.20
N LYS A 1056 12.22 14.67 26.30
CA LYS A 1056 11.76 15.98 25.86
C LYS A 1056 12.22 16.18 24.42
N ARG A 1057 11.30 16.41 23.49
CA ARG A 1057 11.60 16.58 22.06
C ARG A 1057 11.93 18.04 21.75
#